data_AF-A0A945R8A7-F1
#
_entry.id   AF-A0A945R8A7-F1
#
_cell.length_a   1.000
_cell.length_b   1.000
_cell.length_c   1.000
_cell.angle_alpha   90.00
_cell.angle_beta   90.00
_cell.angle_gamma   90.00
#
_symmetry.space_group_name_H-M   'P 1'
#
loop_
_entity.id
_entity.type
_entity.pdbx_description
1 polymer ?
#
loop_
_entity_poly.entity_id
_entity_poly.type
_entity_poly.pdbx_seq_one_letter_code
_entity_poly.pdbx_strand_id
1 'polypeptide(L)'
;MKQARPAGLAWLFSVTIFLSAFLLFQVQPMIGKFILPWFGSTPGMWTTALMFFQLSLLGGYVYAHLLVSRVGWRRQAILHGGLLALALIVLPIAPVEALKPLASDAPIGRIFLILTLSVGAPFFLLSATTPLLQRWFAHLYPGKSPYRLFALSNFGSLLALLSYPFIVEPLFPLQVQSWIWSLAYVVFAVLCAACGWQFSRSRTEEKQVSVDAKGDNMVSQVDARNRQAAGAGLMWLLLSACGSGLLMATTNQMSIDIASVPFLWVVPLSIYLLTFILCFESERWYFRPLFSALLPLVMINTLRLLYIGEDLSIIDQLLGYSLTLFICCMCCHGELARLRPVPTQLTLFFLIVSVGGALGGMFVAILAPVIFTGFYEFHILLIMCYVLVVLAQLPGFFSSAPDYDYDIGKGVLIRVLSVICWAVVLGTIIFGAYYSFVPHTWSIYNPSSAIGAAFMIWQMNMALALPFSLGLLMVVLEIWRRGKGVTLMTWWGSNHGVARLGVSAVLTLGLVSLVGALNWQIQTTQSSMVEGARNFYGILSINERGIGDSAYRLALNNGRIRHGEQHQLYPTWPTTYFGPETGIGVAIINHPARSDTSRQFRVGVVGLGAGTLAAYANTHIDLEGSKDSYVTTRDVATDDYLRFYELNPRVVQWATEYFTFLQDASSRGADIDVFEGDARIVLEHQLRQGNDQHFDVLAIDAFSSDAIPIHLLTLESIQIYLEHLNEDGILALHVTNRYVDLVPIVARLAEAVGMEAIYIENYANTIRFVDSTEWILLTHNRAFLENEAVYVNNEPMPAPGSLWTDDFSSLFETIQLQF
;
A
#
# COMPACT_ATOMS: atom_id res chain seq x y z
N MET A 1 36.64 -14.60 44.81
CA MET A 1 36.43 -13.15 44.57
C MET A 1 35.44 -13.00 43.42
N LYS A 2 34.29 -12.34 43.66
CA LYS A 2 33.29 -12.03 42.62
C LYS A 2 33.87 -10.92 41.72
N GLN A 3 34.42 -11.28 40.57
CA GLN A 3 34.77 -10.31 39.54
C GLN A 3 33.50 -9.57 39.12
N ALA A 4 33.50 -8.25 39.28
CA ALA A 4 32.48 -7.36 38.73
C ALA A 4 32.54 -7.45 37.21
N ARG A 5 31.74 -8.36 36.62
CA ARG A 5 31.39 -8.29 35.19
C ARG A 5 30.85 -6.87 34.93
N PRO A 6 31.07 -6.27 33.74
CA PRO A 6 30.60 -4.91 33.44
C PRO A 6 29.07 -4.87 33.36
N ALA A 7 28.40 -4.96 34.51
CA ALA A 7 26.94 -4.94 34.63
C ALA A 7 26.36 -3.54 34.34
N GLY A 8 27.21 -2.50 34.32
CA GLY A 8 26.80 -1.10 34.24
C GLY A 8 26.50 -0.53 32.84
N LEU A 9 26.74 -1.26 31.75
CA LEU A 9 26.64 -0.71 30.38
C LEU A 9 25.74 -1.53 29.43
N ALA A 10 24.96 -2.48 29.94
CA ALA A 10 23.98 -3.20 29.12
C ALA A 10 22.93 -2.26 28.49
N TRP A 11 22.65 -1.13 29.13
CA TRP A 11 21.74 -0.09 28.64
C TRP A 11 22.25 0.57 27.35
N LEU A 12 23.58 0.65 27.14
CA LEU A 12 24.17 1.25 25.95
C LEU A 12 23.75 0.50 24.68
N PHE A 13 23.76 -0.83 24.72
CA PHE A 13 23.27 -1.67 23.63
C PHE A 13 21.78 -1.46 23.37
N SER A 14 20.98 -1.37 24.43
CA SER A 14 19.54 -1.12 24.33
C SER A 14 19.23 0.23 23.68
N VAL A 15 19.88 1.31 24.12
CA VAL A 15 19.69 2.66 23.56
C VAL A 15 20.16 2.73 22.12
N THR A 16 21.30 2.11 21.80
CA THR A 16 21.85 2.11 20.43
C THR A 16 20.94 1.35 19.46
N ILE A 17 20.44 0.17 19.85
CA ILE A 17 19.49 -0.62 19.04
C ILE A 17 18.17 0.12 18.88
N PHE A 18 17.64 0.72 19.97
CA PHE A 18 16.42 1.50 19.92
C PHE A 18 16.55 2.69 18.95
N LEU A 19 17.60 3.51 19.10
CA LEU A 19 17.83 4.67 18.26
C LEU A 19 18.06 4.27 16.79
N SER A 20 18.81 3.19 16.55
CA SER A 20 19.01 2.65 15.21
C SER A 20 17.67 2.30 14.53
N ALA A 21 16.80 1.60 15.25
CA ALA A 21 15.50 1.17 14.75
C ALA A 21 14.51 2.33 14.58
N PHE A 22 14.58 3.31 15.47
CA PHE A 22 13.80 4.54 15.40
C PHE A 22 14.17 5.34 14.13
N LEU A 23 15.46 5.60 13.91
CA LEU A 23 15.93 6.33 12.73
C LEU A 23 15.62 5.59 11.43
N LEU A 24 15.76 4.26 11.41
CA LEU A 24 15.47 3.41 10.25
C LEU A 24 14.01 3.53 9.79
N PHE A 25 13.06 3.68 10.71
CA PHE A 25 11.65 3.83 10.36
C PHE A 25 11.22 5.27 10.16
N GLN A 26 11.84 6.24 10.84
CA GLN A 26 11.53 7.66 10.67
C GLN A 26 11.94 8.19 9.29
N VAL A 27 13.02 7.65 8.71
CA VAL A 27 13.54 8.13 7.42
C VAL A 27 12.64 7.78 6.23
N GLN A 28 11.86 6.70 6.32
CA GLN A 28 11.04 6.19 5.21
C GLN A 28 9.92 7.15 4.80
N PRO A 29 9.03 7.62 5.71
CA PRO A 29 8.01 8.59 5.33
C PRO A 29 8.62 9.97 4.98
N MET A 30 9.73 10.35 5.60
CA MET A 30 10.47 11.58 5.30
C MET A 30 10.95 11.63 3.86
N ILE A 31 11.70 10.62 3.42
CA ILE A 31 12.18 10.57 2.04
C ILE A 31 11.04 10.32 1.04
N GLY A 32 9.99 9.60 1.46
CA GLY A 32 8.75 9.48 0.70
C GLY A 32 8.17 10.84 0.35
N LYS A 33 8.04 11.77 1.31
CA LYS A 33 7.55 13.13 1.06
C LYS A 33 8.46 13.95 0.13
N PHE A 34 9.78 13.78 0.19
CA PHE A 34 10.69 14.47 -0.73
C PHE A 34 10.49 14.05 -2.20
N ILE A 35 10.24 12.76 -2.46
CA ILE A 35 10.17 12.24 -3.84
C ILE A 35 8.73 12.13 -4.36
N LEU A 36 7.72 12.17 -3.49
CA LEU A 36 6.30 12.09 -3.85
C LEU A 36 5.89 13.14 -4.92
N PRO A 37 6.34 14.41 -4.84
CA PRO A 37 6.11 15.40 -5.89
C PRO A 37 6.62 15.02 -7.28
N TRP A 38 7.57 14.09 -7.38
CA TRP A 38 8.22 13.76 -8.64
C TRP A 38 7.56 12.59 -9.37
N PHE A 39 6.67 11.85 -8.70
CA PHE A 39 6.07 10.61 -9.20
C PHE A 39 4.54 10.55 -9.01
N GLY A 40 3.91 11.67 -8.66
CA GLY A 40 2.44 11.82 -8.67
C GLY A 40 1.68 11.12 -7.53
N SER A 41 2.27 10.99 -6.33
CA SER A 41 1.57 10.42 -5.15
C SER A 41 0.94 9.03 -5.31
N THR A 42 1.42 8.23 -6.27
CA THR A 42 0.78 6.95 -6.61
C THR A 42 1.14 5.80 -5.66
N PRO A 43 0.28 4.77 -5.54
CA PRO A 43 0.61 3.56 -4.78
C PRO A 43 1.90 2.86 -5.26
N GLY A 44 2.21 2.96 -6.56
CA GLY A 44 3.43 2.39 -7.15
C GLY A 44 4.73 3.01 -6.61
N MET A 45 4.76 4.32 -6.40
CA MET A 45 5.93 5.02 -5.85
C MET A 45 6.29 4.43 -4.48
N TRP A 46 5.29 4.35 -3.62
CA TRP A 46 5.51 3.92 -2.27
C TRP A 46 5.80 2.42 -2.13
N THR A 47 5.10 1.56 -2.90
CA THR A 47 5.41 0.12 -2.93
C THR A 47 6.84 -0.13 -3.42
N THR A 48 7.30 0.68 -4.38
CA THR A 48 8.70 0.69 -4.84
C THR A 48 9.67 1.13 -3.73
N ALA A 49 9.35 2.21 -3.00
CA ALA A 49 10.17 2.67 -1.88
C ALA A 49 10.25 1.63 -0.75
N LEU A 50 9.12 1.03 -0.35
CA LEU A 50 9.06 -0.06 0.63
C LEU A 50 9.92 -1.26 0.19
N MET A 51 9.85 -1.64 -1.08
CA MET A 51 10.68 -2.71 -1.63
C MET A 51 12.18 -2.36 -1.55
N PHE A 52 12.57 -1.13 -1.90
CA PHE A 52 13.95 -0.67 -1.73
C PHE A 52 14.43 -0.79 -0.27
N PHE A 53 13.61 -0.37 0.69
CA PHE A 53 13.94 -0.49 2.12
C PHE A 53 14.02 -1.94 2.58
N GLN A 54 13.15 -2.83 2.10
CA GLN A 54 13.20 -4.26 2.40
C GLN A 54 14.47 -4.91 1.83
N LEU A 55 14.85 -4.58 0.60
CA LEU A 55 16.09 -5.08 -0.01
C LEU A 55 17.34 -4.52 0.69
N SER A 56 17.32 -3.26 1.09
CA SER A 56 18.41 -2.63 1.85
C SER A 56 18.52 -3.19 3.27
N LEU A 57 17.39 -3.53 3.90
CA LEU A 57 17.33 -4.23 5.19
C LEU A 57 17.93 -5.63 5.07
N LEU A 58 17.52 -6.39 4.04
CA LEU A 58 18.10 -7.69 3.71
C LEU A 58 19.61 -7.58 3.47
N GLY A 59 20.06 -6.59 2.71
CA GLY A 59 21.47 -6.30 2.47
C GLY A 59 22.24 -6.09 3.77
N GLY A 60 21.71 -5.27 4.69
CA GLY A 60 22.33 -5.05 6.00
C GLY A 60 22.40 -6.32 6.86
N TYR A 61 21.38 -7.19 6.79
CA TYR A 61 21.35 -8.46 7.50
C TYR A 61 22.37 -9.46 6.91
N VAL A 62 22.48 -9.54 5.59
CA VAL A 62 23.52 -10.32 4.89
C VAL A 62 24.90 -9.82 5.31
N TYR A 63 25.12 -8.51 5.28
CA TYR A 63 26.37 -7.89 5.72
C TYR A 63 26.70 -8.25 7.18
N ALA A 64 25.75 -8.09 8.10
CA ALA A 64 25.95 -8.43 9.51
C ALA A 64 26.27 -9.93 9.70
N HIS A 65 25.58 -10.81 8.97
CA HIS A 65 25.83 -12.25 9.02
C HIS A 65 27.21 -12.62 8.49
N LEU A 66 27.62 -12.07 7.33
CA LEU A 66 28.95 -12.28 6.76
C LEU A 66 30.07 -11.72 7.64
N LEU A 67 29.84 -10.54 8.24
CA LEU A 67 30.78 -9.89 9.14
C LEU A 67 31.01 -10.73 10.40
N VAL A 68 29.93 -11.25 11.01
CA VAL A 68 30.00 -12.09 12.20
C VAL A 68 30.63 -13.46 11.91
N SER A 69 30.36 -14.04 10.73
CA SER A 69 30.81 -15.40 10.39
C SER A 69 32.25 -15.46 9.85
N ARG A 70 32.72 -14.42 9.15
CA ARG A 70 34.01 -14.46 8.44
C ARG A 70 35.08 -13.54 9.01
N VAL A 71 34.72 -12.53 9.79
CA VAL A 71 35.64 -11.48 10.22
C VAL A 71 35.86 -11.53 11.72
N GLY A 72 37.13 -11.39 12.15
CA GLY A 72 37.47 -11.29 13.57
C GLY A 72 36.89 -10.03 14.21
N TRP A 73 36.36 -10.18 15.43
CA TRP A 73 35.65 -9.17 16.24
C TRP A 73 36.19 -7.74 16.20
N ARG A 74 37.51 -7.53 16.34
CA ARG A 74 38.10 -6.17 16.28
C ARG A 74 37.96 -5.53 14.89
N ARG A 75 38.14 -6.33 13.84
CA ARG A 75 37.93 -5.87 12.46
C ARG A 75 36.46 -5.61 12.18
N GLN A 76 35.53 -6.29 12.86
CA GLN A 76 34.08 -5.99 12.76
C GLN A 76 33.79 -4.57 13.24
N ALA A 77 34.28 -4.20 14.44
CA ALA A 77 34.09 -2.87 15.01
C ALA A 77 34.74 -1.76 14.14
N ILE A 78 35.96 -1.99 13.66
CA ILE A 78 36.66 -1.03 12.79
C ILE A 78 35.94 -0.87 11.44
N LEU A 79 35.56 -1.98 10.79
CA LEU A 79 34.91 -1.94 9.48
C LEU A 79 33.55 -1.25 9.58
N HIS A 80 32.72 -1.66 10.54
CA HIS A 80 31.39 -1.07 10.68
C HIS A 80 31.46 0.39 11.12
N GLY A 81 32.37 0.74 12.06
CA GLY A 81 32.61 2.13 12.46
C GLY A 81 33.14 3.01 11.31
N GLY A 82 34.04 2.47 10.48
CA GLY A 82 34.55 3.18 9.30
C GLY A 82 33.47 3.42 8.24
N LEU A 83 32.59 2.44 8.01
CA LEU A 83 31.45 2.60 7.10
C LEU A 83 30.43 3.62 7.64
N LEU A 84 30.17 3.64 8.95
CA LEU A 84 29.32 4.65 9.59
C LEU A 84 29.88 6.06 9.40
N ALA A 85 31.20 6.23 9.52
CA ALA A 85 31.87 7.51 9.27
C ALA A 85 31.78 7.92 7.79
N LEU A 86 31.93 6.97 6.86
CA LEU A 86 31.80 7.24 5.42
C LEU A 86 30.38 7.66 5.04
N ALA A 87 29.36 7.06 5.67
CA ALA A 87 27.96 7.42 5.42
C ALA A 87 27.61 8.86 5.82
N LEU A 88 28.44 9.52 6.64
CA LEU A 88 28.26 10.93 7.00
C LEU A 88 28.39 11.88 5.80
N ILE A 89 29.05 11.46 4.72
CA ILE A 89 29.21 12.27 3.49
C ILE A 89 27.86 12.56 2.82
N VAL A 90 26.88 11.68 3.03
CA VAL A 90 25.55 11.78 2.41
C VAL A 90 24.60 12.67 3.22
N LEU A 91 25.01 13.18 4.39
CA LEU A 91 24.18 14.04 5.23
C LEU A 91 24.30 15.51 4.81
N PRO A 92 23.21 16.32 4.85
CA PRO A 92 21.85 15.93 5.21
C PRO A 92 21.15 15.12 4.11
N ILE A 93 20.27 14.19 4.51
CA ILE A 93 19.53 13.34 3.58
C ILE A 93 18.46 14.17 2.87
N ALA A 94 18.79 14.67 1.68
CA ALA A 94 17.87 15.32 0.76
C ALA A 94 18.21 14.89 -0.68
N PRO A 95 17.23 14.49 -1.51
CA PRO A 95 17.50 14.15 -2.89
C PRO A 95 17.86 15.42 -3.68
N VAL A 96 18.83 15.30 -4.58
CA VAL A 96 19.30 16.42 -5.40
C VAL A 96 18.32 16.67 -6.54
N GLU A 97 17.97 17.93 -6.81
CA GLU A 97 17.02 18.31 -7.87
C GLU A 97 17.39 17.79 -9.26
N ALA A 98 18.68 17.64 -9.56
CA ALA A 98 19.16 17.05 -10.82
C ALA A 98 18.66 15.61 -11.06
N LEU A 99 18.11 14.96 -10.04
CA LEU A 99 17.52 13.64 -10.13
C LEU A 99 16.01 13.65 -10.43
N LYS A 100 15.35 14.81 -10.52
CA LYS A 100 13.96 14.92 -11.00
C LYS A 100 13.80 14.17 -12.35
N PRO A 101 12.76 13.34 -12.53
CA PRO A 101 12.48 12.71 -13.82
C PRO A 101 11.98 13.78 -14.80
N LEU A 102 12.40 13.70 -16.07
CA LEU A 102 11.91 14.59 -17.14
C LEU A 102 10.90 13.91 -18.06
N ALA A 103 10.79 12.57 -17.99
CA ALA A 103 9.88 11.75 -18.78
C ALA A 103 9.24 10.68 -17.88
N SER A 104 8.10 10.14 -18.32
CA SER A 104 7.35 9.07 -17.66
C SER A 104 8.05 7.69 -17.71
N ASP A 105 9.21 7.59 -18.35
CA ASP A 105 9.92 6.32 -18.59
C ASP A 105 10.66 5.79 -17.34
N ALA A 106 10.36 4.53 -17.00
CA ALA A 106 11.02 3.72 -15.96
C ALA A 106 11.03 4.31 -14.53
N PRO A 107 9.86 4.63 -13.94
CA PRO A 107 9.77 5.27 -12.62
C PRO A 107 10.41 4.44 -11.50
N ILE A 108 10.30 3.11 -11.56
CA ILE A 108 10.88 2.19 -10.56
C ILE A 108 12.40 2.34 -10.48
N GLY A 109 13.10 2.31 -11.63
CA GLY A 109 14.55 2.42 -11.67
C GLY A 109 15.05 3.77 -11.17
N ARG A 110 14.31 4.85 -11.47
CA ARG A 110 14.64 6.20 -11.01
C ARG A 110 14.50 6.35 -9.49
N ILE A 111 13.42 5.82 -8.91
CA ILE A 111 13.23 5.79 -7.46
C ILE A 111 14.38 5.04 -6.78
N PHE A 112 14.75 3.86 -7.29
CA PHE A 112 15.88 3.10 -6.77
C PHE A 112 17.19 3.89 -6.79
N LEU A 113 17.48 4.59 -7.90
CA LEU A 113 18.65 5.45 -8.01
C LEU A 113 18.63 6.57 -6.96
N ILE A 114 17.52 7.29 -6.85
CA ILE A 114 17.37 8.41 -5.90
C ILE A 114 17.57 7.92 -4.46
N LEU A 115 16.89 6.85 -4.07
CA LEU A 115 16.98 6.30 -2.71
C LEU A 115 18.38 5.75 -2.42
N THR A 116 19.04 5.13 -3.41
CA THR A 116 20.42 4.64 -3.25
C THR A 116 21.41 5.77 -2.98
N LEU A 117 21.30 6.88 -3.72
CA LEU A 117 22.21 8.01 -3.60
C LEU A 117 21.93 8.91 -2.38
N SER A 118 20.67 9.00 -1.94
CA SER A 118 20.26 9.88 -0.84
C SER A 118 20.26 9.21 0.54
N VAL A 119 19.72 8.00 0.66
CA VAL A 119 19.47 7.36 1.97
C VAL A 119 20.03 5.94 2.08
N GLY A 120 20.47 5.35 0.95
CA GLY A 120 20.87 3.94 0.88
C GLY A 120 21.98 3.56 1.86
N ALA A 121 23.09 4.29 1.86
CA ALA A 121 24.22 4.02 2.77
C ALA A 121 23.85 4.12 4.25
N PRO A 122 23.26 5.25 4.75
CA PRO A 122 22.91 5.34 6.16
C PRO A 122 21.83 4.34 6.57
N PHE A 123 20.82 4.09 5.73
CA PHE A 123 19.78 3.08 5.99
C PHE A 123 20.34 1.66 6.07
N PHE A 124 21.20 1.27 5.12
CA PHE A 124 21.86 -0.04 5.10
C PHE A 124 22.68 -0.30 6.37
N LEU A 125 23.34 0.73 6.91
CA LEU A 125 24.14 0.58 8.14
C LEU A 125 23.28 0.51 9.39
N LEU A 126 22.20 1.31 9.47
CA LEU A 126 21.20 1.20 10.55
C LEU A 126 20.59 -0.21 10.56
N SER A 127 20.29 -0.76 9.39
CA SER A 127 19.65 -2.07 9.27
C SER A 127 20.57 -3.22 9.71
N ALA A 128 21.87 -3.12 9.44
CA ALA A 128 22.88 -4.07 9.91
C ALA A 128 23.10 -4.07 11.44
N THR A 129 22.72 -2.99 12.13
CA THR A 129 23.18 -2.72 13.49
C THR A 129 22.52 -3.63 14.54
N THR A 130 21.20 -3.84 14.45
CA THR A 130 20.47 -4.70 15.40
C THR A 130 21.03 -6.12 15.47
N PRO A 131 21.16 -6.89 14.36
CA PRO A 131 21.70 -8.25 14.43
C PRO A 131 23.18 -8.28 14.87
N LEU A 132 23.99 -7.28 14.50
CA LEU A 132 25.39 -7.17 14.90
C LEU A 132 25.53 -6.93 16.41
N LEU A 133 24.84 -5.93 16.96
CA LEU A 133 24.87 -5.58 18.38
C LEU A 133 24.24 -6.67 19.25
N GLN A 134 23.18 -7.34 18.79
CA GLN A 134 22.60 -8.49 19.50
C GLN A 134 23.61 -9.63 19.64
N ARG A 135 24.43 -9.88 18.61
CA ARG A 135 25.48 -10.91 18.68
C ARG A 135 26.57 -10.53 19.69
N TRP A 136 27.02 -9.28 19.68
CA TRP A 136 28.00 -8.78 20.65
C TRP A 136 27.43 -8.82 22.08
N PHE A 137 26.16 -8.45 22.25
CA PHE A 137 25.45 -8.51 23.54
C PHE A 137 25.32 -9.93 24.07
N ALA A 138 24.89 -10.89 23.25
CA ALA A 138 24.75 -12.29 23.64
C ALA A 138 26.08 -12.91 24.11
N HIS A 139 27.20 -12.41 23.59
CA HIS A 139 28.54 -12.82 24.02
C HIS A 139 28.93 -12.19 25.37
N LEU A 140 28.73 -10.89 25.54
CA LEU A 140 29.07 -10.16 26.77
C LEU A 140 28.16 -10.50 27.96
N TYR A 141 26.89 -10.86 27.70
CA TYR A 141 25.88 -11.14 28.72
C TYR A 141 25.17 -12.49 28.49
N PRO A 142 25.85 -13.64 28.68
CA PRO A 142 25.30 -14.96 28.36
C PRO A 142 24.02 -15.34 29.13
N GLY A 143 23.76 -14.70 30.27
CA GLY A 143 22.57 -14.93 31.10
C GLY A 143 21.35 -14.06 30.76
N LYS A 144 21.43 -13.19 29.75
CA LYS A 144 20.30 -12.34 29.31
C LYS A 144 19.84 -12.74 27.92
N SER A 145 18.53 -12.81 27.71
CA SER A 145 17.97 -13.16 26.39
C SER A 145 18.15 -12.02 25.39
N PRO A 146 18.85 -12.23 24.25
CA PRO A 146 19.01 -11.21 23.21
C PRO A 146 17.70 -10.92 22.45
N TYR A 147 16.73 -11.84 22.49
CA TYR A 147 15.42 -11.67 21.82
C TYR A 147 14.62 -10.48 22.35
N ARG A 148 14.82 -10.07 23.61
CA ARG A 148 14.19 -8.86 24.15
C ARG A 148 14.70 -7.58 23.49
N LEU A 149 15.94 -7.57 22.99
CA LEU A 149 16.47 -6.45 22.21
C LEU A 149 15.84 -6.38 20.82
N PHE A 150 15.37 -7.51 20.27
CA PHE A 150 14.61 -7.52 19.02
C PHE A 150 13.22 -6.92 19.21
N ALA A 151 12.53 -7.26 20.31
CA ALA A 151 11.26 -6.62 20.67
C ALA A 151 11.44 -5.10 20.91
N LEU A 152 12.52 -4.69 21.60
CA LEU A 152 12.87 -3.28 21.79
C LEU A 152 13.12 -2.55 20.47
N SER A 153 13.80 -3.18 19.52
CA SER A 153 14.01 -2.64 18.17
C SER A 153 12.68 -2.37 17.48
N ASN A 154 11.76 -3.35 17.46
CA ASN A 154 10.43 -3.18 16.85
C ASN A 154 9.59 -2.13 17.58
N PHE A 155 9.72 -2.01 18.90
CA PHE A 155 9.08 -0.93 19.65
C PHE A 155 9.61 0.45 19.25
N GLY A 156 10.92 0.61 19.06
CA GLY A 156 11.52 1.83 18.52
C GLY A 156 11.02 2.15 17.11
N SER A 157 10.91 1.13 16.26
CA SER A 157 10.32 1.25 14.91
C SER A 157 8.87 1.70 14.93
N LEU A 158 8.04 1.13 15.81
CA LEU A 158 6.64 1.51 15.98
C LEU A 158 6.51 2.95 16.49
N LEU A 159 7.33 3.34 17.47
CA LEU A 159 7.33 4.70 17.99
C LEU A 159 7.74 5.72 16.92
N ALA A 160 8.76 5.42 16.12
CA ALA A 160 9.16 6.28 15.00
C ALA A 160 8.03 6.46 14.00
N LEU A 161 7.41 5.35 13.61
CA LEU A 161 6.31 5.34 12.64
C LEU A 161 5.11 6.17 13.12
N LEU A 162 4.71 6.04 14.39
CA LEU A 162 3.63 6.83 14.97
C LEU A 162 4.04 8.29 15.19
N SER A 163 5.27 8.55 15.62
CA SER A 163 5.72 9.92 15.87
C SER A 163 5.76 10.78 14.61
N TYR A 164 5.91 10.17 13.42
CA TYR A 164 6.06 10.93 12.18
C TYR A 164 4.83 11.76 11.82
N PRO A 165 3.64 11.19 11.54
CA PRO A 165 2.46 11.97 11.15
C PRO A 165 1.87 12.82 12.29
N PHE A 166 2.06 12.42 13.56
CA PHE A 166 1.41 13.08 14.70
C PHE A 166 2.29 14.13 15.40
N ILE A 167 3.61 14.10 15.21
CA ILE A 167 4.54 15.00 15.91
C ILE A 167 5.52 15.63 14.93
N VAL A 168 6.18 14.83 14.07
CA VAL A 168 7.25 15.36 13.22
C VAL A 168 6.71 16.20 12.07
N GLU A 169 5.74 15.66 11.33
CA GLU A 169 5.14 16.29 10.15
C GLU A 169 4.37 17.59 10.48
N PRO A 170 3.54 17.65 11.54
CA PRO A 170 2.80 18.88 11.85
C PRO A 170 3.68 20.01 12.40
N LEU A 171 4.85 19.69 12.97
CA LEU A 171 5.68 20.66 13.69
C LEU A 171 6.89 21.18 12.91
N PHE A 172 7.40 20.41 11.94
CA PHE A 172 8.68 20.73 11.30
C PHE A 172 8.61 20.64 9.76
N PRO A 173 9.14 21.64 9.03
CA PRO A 173 9.37 21.54 7.59
C PRO A 173 10.37 20.41 7.24
N LEU A 174 10.26 19.83 6.04
CA LEU A 174 11.04 18.67 5.60
C LEU A 174 12.56 18.89 5.70
N GLN A 175 13.03 20.09 5.37
CA GLN A 175 14.45 20.42 5.48
C GLN A 175 14.95 20.37 6.93
N VAL A 176 14.13 20.85 7.88
CA VAL A 176 14.44 20.79 9.31
C VAL A 176 14.41 19.34 9.81
N GLN A 177 13.45 18.53 9.36
CA GLN A 177 13.39 17.10 9.68
C GLN A 177 14.67 16.38 9.25
N SER A 178 15.18 16.66 8.05
CA SER A 178 16.41 16.07 7.52
C SER A 178 17.64 16.40 8.39
N TRP A 179 17.76 17.64 8.87
CA TRP A 179 18.83 18.05 9.79
C TRP A 179 18.72 17.38 11.16
N ILE A 180 17.52 17.33 11.75
CA ILE A 180 17.29 16.66 13.05
C ILE A 180 17.65 15.18 12.94
N TRP A 181 17.21 14.51 11.87
CA TRP A 181 17.53 13.12 11.61
C TRP A 181 19.03 12.90 11.44
N SER A 182 19.71 13.79 10.70
CA SER A 182 21.16 13.73 10.46
C SER A 182 21.96 13.88 11.76
N LEU A 183 21.56 14.80 12.64
CA LEU A 183 22.16 14.94 13.96
C LEU A 183 21.98 13.68 14.80
N ALA A 184 20.77 13.12 14.80
CA ALA A 184 20.48 11.88 15.52
C ALA A 184 21.27 10.68 14.96
N TYR A 185 21.54 10.64 13.66
CA TYR A 185 22.42 9.65 13.03
C TYR A 185 23.87 9.76 13.51
N VAL A 186 24.40 10.99 13.64
CA VAL A 186 25.75 11.21 14.21
C VAL A 186 25.81 10.71 15.65
N VAL A 187 24.80 11.04 16.47
CA VAL A 187 24.69 10.53 17.86
C VAL A 187 24.66 9.00 17.87
N PHE A 188 23.87 8.39 17.00
CA PHE A 188 23.81 6.94 16.82
C PHE A 188 25.19 6.34 16.47
N ALA A 189 25.91 6.94 15.51
CA ALA A 189 27.23 6.46 15.10
C ALA A 189 28.24 6.49 16.26
N VAL A 190 28.20 7.54 17.09
CA VAL A 190 29.02 7.64 18.31
C VAL A 190 28.67 6.55 19.33
N LEU A 191 27.37 6.31 19.56
CA LEU A 191 26.91 5.26 20.48
C LEU A 191 27.29 3.85 19.98
N CYS A 192 27.20 3.60 18.67
CA CYS A 192 27.62 2.34 18.06
C CYS A 192 29.14 2.13 18.18
N ALA A 193 29.94 3.18 17.96
CA ALA A 193 31.37 3.15 18.18
C ALA A 193 31.72 2.86 19.65
N ALA A 194 30.97 3.44 20.61
CA ALA A 194 31.13 3.15 22.03
C ALA A 194 30.82 1.67 22.37
N CYS A 195 29.79 1.07 21.76
CA CYS A 195 29.49 -0.35 21.90
C CYS A 195 30.64 -1.22 21.37
N GLY A 196 31.18 -0.89 20.19
CA GLY A 196 32.31 -1.59 19.58
C GLY A 196 33.58 -1.47 20.43
N TRP A 197 33.84 -0.29 20.99
CA TRP A 197 34.96 -0.05 21.89
C TRP A 197 34.85 -0.86 23.19
N GLN A 198 33.67 -0.85 23.84
CA GLN A 198 33.41 -1.65 25.04
C GLN A 198 33.66 -3.14 24.77
N PHE A 199 33.09 -3.66 23.68
CA PHE A 199 33.27 -5.04 23.27
C PHE A 199 34.74 -5.40 23.03
N SER A 200 35.50 -4.49 22.42
CA SER A 200 36.94 -4.69 22.17
C SER A 200 37.79 -4.71 23.45
N ARG A 201 37.36 -4.00 24.50
CA ARG A 201 38.08 -3.84 25.78
C ARG A 201 37.85 -4.99 26.75
N SER A 202 36.64 -5.54 26.82
CA SER A 202 36.31 -6.68 27.71
C SER A 202 37.11 -7.96 27.42
N ARG A 203 37.75 -8.06 26.24
CA ARG A 203 38.58 -9.20 25.86
C ARG A 203 40.08 -9.02 26.14
N THR A 204 40.54 -7.80 26.44
CA THR A 204 41.92 -7.62 26.94
C THR A 204 42.09 -8.32 28.30
N GLU A 205 41.01 -8.49 29.05
CA GLU A 205 40.98 -9.16 30.36
C GLU A 205 40.76 -10.69 30.27
N GLU A 206 40.09 -11.19 29.23
CA GLU A 206 39.79 -12.62 29.07
C GLU A 206 40.95 -13.43 28.43
N LYS A 207 42.00 -12.75 27.94
CA LYS A 207 43.17 -13.42 27.36
C LYS A 207 44.09 -14.09 28.40
N GLN A 208 43.74 -14.06 29.69
CA GLN A 208 44.60 -14.51 30.78
C GLN A 208 44.03 -15.65 31.65
N VAL A 209 42.82 -16.15 31.39
CA VAL A 209 42.28 -17.30 32.12
C VAL A 209 41.55 -18.27 31.18
N SER A 210 42.14 -19.48 31.12
CA SER A 210 41.55 -20.79 30.81
C SER A 210 41.94 -21.44 29.48
N VAL A 211 43.01 -22.24 29.59
CA VAL A 211 43.21 -23.51 28.89
C VAL A 211 42.40 -24.59 29.63
N ASP A 212 41.89 -25.56 28.87
CA ASP A 212 41.22 -26.82 29.22
C ASP A 212 39.75 -26.81 29.70
N ALA A 213 38.85 -27.37 28.87
CA ALA A 213 38.07 -28.57 29.20
C ALA A 213 37.16 -29.06 28.04
N LYS A 214 37.39 -30.32 27.65
CA LYS A 214 36.49 -31.39 27.16
C LYS A 214 35.18 -31.01 26.43
N GLY A 215 35.01 -31.49 25.20
CA GLY A 215 33.79 -31.26 24.43
C GLY A 215 33.41 -32.27 23.32
N ASP A 216 33.69 -33.57 23.46
CA ASP A 216 33.30 -34.56 22.42
C ASP A 216 31.84 -35.02 22.46
N ASN A 217 31.06 -34.72 23.51
CA ASN A 217 29.63 -35.06 23.59
C ASN A 217 28.68 -33.89 23.25
N MET A 218 29.21 -32.68 23.05
CA MET A 218 28.40 -31.48 22.79
C MET A 218 28.27 -31.19 21.29
N VAL A 219 29.28 -31.57 20.50
CA VAL A 219 29.31 -31.41 19.03
C VAL A 219 28.19 -32.22 18.37
N SER A 220 27.95 -33.45 18.82
CA SER A 220 26.93 -34.37 18.28
C SER A 220 25.48 -33.96 18.59
N GLN A 221 25.19 -33.31 19.72
CA GLN A 221 23.86 -32.72 20.00
C GLN A 221 23.63 -31.40 19.27
N VAL A 222 24.68 -30.60 19.09
CA VAL A 222 24.62 -29.34 18.32
C VAL A 222 24.42 -29.64 16.83
N ASP A 223 25.08 -30.66 16.28
CA ASP A 223 24.91 -31.08 14.88
C ASP A 223 23.56 -31.72 14.59
N ALA A 224 23.00 -32.51 15.53
CA ALA A 224 21.64 -33.04 15.43
C ALA A 224 20.57 -31.92 15.50
N ARG A 225 20.76 -30.92 16.37
CA ARG A 225 19.90 -29.71 16.41
C ARG A 225 20.11 -28.77 15.22
N ASN A 226 21.31 -28.72 14.64
CA ASN A 226 21.59 -27.94 13.43
C ASN A 226 20.90 -28.54 12.21
N ARG A 227 20.84 -29.87 12.09
CA ARG A 227 20.04 -30.57 11.05
C ARG A 227 18.53 -30.36 11.24
N GLN A 228 18.07 -30.27 12.49
CA GLN A 228 16.66 -29.96 12.82
C GLN A 228 16.23 -28.54 12.38
N ALA A 229 17.16 -27.58 12.37
CA ALA A 229 16.90 -26.21 11.92
C ALA A 229 16.79 -26.06 10.38
N ALA A 230 17.44 -26.93 9.61
CA ALA A 230 17.39 -26.88 8.14
C ALA A 230 15.99 -27.17 7.58
N GLY A 231 15.23 -28.08 8.20
CA GLY A 231 13.82 -28.35 7.85
C GLY A 231 12.85 -27.23 8.25
N ALA A 232 13.21 -26.42 9.26
CA ALA A 232 12.42 -25.27 9.71
C ALA A 232 12.64 -24.01 8.84
N GLY A 233 13.76 -23.92 8.12
CA GLY A 233 14.12 -22.76 7.30
C GLY A 233 13.10 -22.39 6.22
N LEU A 234 12.50 -23.39 5.56
CA LEU A 234 11.43 -23.15 4.58
C LEU A 234 10.19 -22.52 5.22
N MET A 235 9.82 -22.97 6.43
CA MET A 235 8.68 -22.41 7.14
C MET A 235 8.98 -20.99 7.65
N TRP A 236 10.21 -20.72 8.08
CA TRP A 236 10.64 -19.35 8.41
C TRP A 236 10.50 -18.40 7.21
N LEU A 237 10.94 -18.88 6.03
CA LEU A 237 10.83 -18.14 4.78
C LEU A 237 9.36 -17.87 4.40
N LEU A 238 8.54 -18.92 4.35
CA LEU A 238 7.16 -18.84 3.87
C LEU A 238 6.25 -18.05 4.81
N LEU A 239 6.36 -18.25 6.13
CA LEU A 239 5.56 -17.47 7.10
C LEU A 239 5.93 -15.99 7.08
N SER A 240 7.21 -15.67 6.93
CA SER A 240 7.67 -14.29 6.84
C SER A 240 7.26 -13.63 5.52
N ALA A 241 7.36 -14.37 4.41
CA ALA A 241 6.90 -13.90 3.09
C ALA A 241 5.39 -13.66 3.07
N CYS A 242 4.61 -14.56 3.65
CA CYS A 242 3.17 -14.41 3.75
C CYS A 242 2.78 -13.22 4.63
N GLY A 243 3.38 -13.07 5.82
CA GLY A 243 3.10 -11.94 6.70
C GLY A 243 3.45 -10.58 6.09
N SER A 244 4.63 -10.47 5.45
CA SER A 244 5.06 -9.24 4.77
C SER A 244 4.25 -8.95 3.51
N GLY A 245 3.93 -10.00 2.74
CA GLY A 245 3.05 -9.89 1.58
C GLY A 245 1.66 -9.41 1.98
N LEU A 246 1.06 -9.98 3.03
CA LEU A 246 -0.24 -9.54 3.55
C LEU A 246 -0.23 -8.09 3.99
N LEU A 247 0.83 -7.63 4.67
CA LEU A 247 0.99 -6.22 4.99
C LEU A 247 0.89 -5.35 3.73
N MET A 248 1.67 -5.66 2.69
CA MET A 248 1.68 -4.86 1.47
C MET A 248 0.37 -4.97 0.68
N ALA A 249 -0.19 -6.17 0.55
CA ALA A 249 -1.44 -6.40 -0.16
C ALA A 249 -2.65 -5.75 0.53
N THR A 250 -2.73 -5.82 1.86
CA THR A 250 -3.77 -5.10 2.62
C THR A 250 -3.59 -3.59 2.49
N THR A 251 -2.35 -3.08 2.54
CA THR A 251 -2.07 -1.64 2.38
C THR A 251 -2.50 -1.15 1.00
N ASN A 252 -2.23 -1.94 -0.06
CA ASN A 252 -2.69 -1.66 -1.41
C ASN A 252 -4.23 -1.65 -1.46
N GLN A 253 -4.88 -2.70 -0.93
CA GLN A 253 -6.34 -2.80 -0.92
C GLN A 253 -6.99 -1.60 -0.21
N MET A 254 -6.49 -1.24 0.97
CA MET A 254 -6.92 -0.05 1.71
C MET A 254 -6.70 1.24 0.91
N SER A 255 -5.60 1.36 0.17
CA SER A 255 -5.29 2.57 -0.62
C SER A 255 -6.22 2.79 -1.81
N ILE A 256 -6.82 1.73 -2.33
CA ILE A 256 -7.80 1.79 -3.43
C ILE A 256 -9.20 2.04 -2.88
N ASP A 257 -9.53 1.36 -1.79
CA ASP A 257 -10.88 1.34 -1.23
C ASP A 257 -11.20 2.59 -0.40
N ILE A 258 -10.16 3.17 0.22
CA ILE A 258 -10.24 4.40 0.99
C ILE A 258 -9.49 5.46 0.21
N ALA A 259 -8.21 5.72 0.49
CA ALA A 259 -7.42 6.69 -0.26
C ALA A 259 -5.93 6.39 -0.15
N SER A 260 -5.15 6.78 -1.16
CA SER A 260 -3.68 6.67 -1.10
C SER A 260 -3.09 7.85 -0.33
N VAL A 261 -3.22 7.79 1.00
CA VAL A 261 -2.73 8.83 1.91
C VAL A 261 -1.63 8.25 2.80
N PRO A 262 -0.47 8.92 2.98
CA PRO A 262 0.63 8.39 3.80
C PRO A 262 0.21 7.99 5.22
N PHE A 263 -0.78 8.69 5.78
CA PHE A 263 -1.38 8.38 7.07
C PHE A 263 -2.02 6.99 7.13
N LEU A 264 -2.75 6.59 6.08
CA LEU A 264 -3.45 5.31 6.03
C LEU A 264 -2.47 4.13 6.11
N TRP A 265 -1.21 4.35 5.72
CA TRP A 265 -0.17 3.33 5.61
C TRP A 265 0.51 3.05 6.94
N VAL A 266 0.49 4.04 7.84
CA VAL A 266 0.99 3.91 9.22
C VAL A 266 0.20 2.86 9.98
N VAL A 267 -1.10 2.72 9.73
CA VAL A 267 -1.97 1.76 10.44
C VAL A 267 -1.59 0.29 10.18
N PRO A 268 -1.59 -0.23 8.94
CA PRO A 268 -1.27 -1.63 8.68
C PRO A 268 0.18 -1.97 9.06
N LEU A 269 1.13 -1.05 8.84
CA LEU A 269 2.52 -1.25 9.25
C LEU A 269 2.68 -1.27 10.78
N SER A 270 1.95 -0.42 11.51
CA SER A 270 1.92 -0.43 12.98
C SER A 270 1.39 -1.76 13.52
N ILE A 271 0.31 -2.27 12.92
CA ILE A 271 -0.26 -3.57 13.26
C ILE A 271 0.77 -4.68 13.03
N TYR A 272 1.41 -4.69 11.86
CA TYR A 272 2.46 -5.65 11.54
C TYR A 272 3.60 -5.64 12.57
N LEU A 273 4.13 -4.46 12.93
CA LEU A 273 5.17 -4.33 13.96
C LEU A 273 4.68 -4.76 15.34
N LEU A 274 3.45 -4.39 15.72
CA LEU A 274 2.84 -4.78 16.99
C LEU A 274 2.79 -6.30 17.13
N THR A 275 2.39 -7.03 16.07
CA THR A 275 2.36 -8.49 16.12
C THR A 275 3.75 -9.11 16.32
N PHE A 276 4.82 -8.53 15.76
CA PHE A 276 6.20 -8.94 16.07
C PHE A 276 6.56 -8.69 17.53
N ILE A 277 6.23 -7.51 18.07
CA ILE A 277 6.49 -7.16 19.46
C ILE A 277 5.83 -8.18 20.39
N LEU A 278 4.52 -8.42 20.21
CA LEU A 278 3.76 -9.35 21.05
C LEU A 278 4.29 -10.78 20.96
N CYS A 279 4.51 -11.30 19.75
CA CYS A 279 4.92 -12.69 19.53
C CYS A 279 6.36 -12.97 20.00
N PHE A 280 7.29 -12.01 19.90
CA PHE A 280 8.68 -12.20 20.32
C PHE A 280 8.97 -11.75 21.76
N GLU A 281 8.11 -10.94 22.40
CA GLU A 281 8.22 -10.60 23.82
C GLU A 281 7.92 -11.83 24.70
N SER A 282 6.81 -12.53 24.42
CA SER A 282 6.38 -13.69 25.20
C SER A 282 5.42 -14.59 24.43
N GLU A 283 5.59 -15.91 24.57
CA GLU A 283 4.72 -16.92 23.94
C GLU A 283 3.26 -16.87 24.44
N ARG A 284 2.97 -16.16 25.54
CA ARG A 284 1.62 -16.03 26.11
C ARG A 284 0.63 -15.30 25.20
N TRP A 285 1.12 -14.40 24.35
CA TRP A 285 0.27 -13.54 23.52
C TRP A 285 -0.30 -14.27 22.31
N TYR A 286 0.38 -15.33 21.85
CA TYR A 286 -0.09 -16.15 20.74
C TYR A 286 -0.63 -17.49 21.21
N PHE A 287 -1.95 -17.54 21.43
CA PHE A 287 -2.66 -18.77 21.76
C PHE A 287 -3.23 -19.42 20.48
N ARG A 288 -2.48 -20.40 19.95
CA ARG A 288 -2.84 -21.16 18.71
C ARG A 288 -4.33 -21.45 18.53
N PRO A 289 -5.07 -21.98 19.53
CA PRO A 289 -6.48 -22.35 19.34
C PRO A 289 -7.38 -21.15 19.04
N LEU A 290 -7.18 -20.05 19.76
CA LEU A 290 -7.96 -18.82 19.57
C LEU A 290 -7.71 -18.26 18.17
N PHE A 291 -6.45 -18.04 17.80
CA PHE A 291 -6.12 -17.46 16.50
C PHE A 291 -6.52 -18.35 15.32
N SER A 292 -6.46 -19.68 15.48
CA SER A 292 -6.98 -20.61 14.45
C SER A 292 -8.49 -20.55 14.31
N ALA A 293 -9.23 -20.36 15.41
CA ALA A 293 -10.68 -20.19 15.38
C ALA A 293 -11.10 -18.82 14.81
N LEU A 294 -10.26 -17.79 14.97
CA LEU A 294 -10.50 -16.45 14.43
C LEU A 294 -10.24 -16.38 12.92
N LEU A 295 -9.39 -17.23 12.35
CA LEU A 295 -9.04 -17.22 10.91
C LEU A 295 -10.28 -17.31 9.99
N PRO A 296 -11.21 -18.28 10.15
CA PRO A 296 -12.43 -18.32 9.34
C PRO A 296 -13.30 -17.05 9.47
N LEU A 297 -13.35 -16.43 10.66
CA LEU A 297 -14.16 -15.23 10.89
C LEU A 297 -13.59 -14.02 10.14
N VAL A 298 -12.26 -13.84 10.16
CA VAL A 298 -11.63 -12.76 9.39
C VAL A 298 -11.73 -12.99 7.88
N MET A 299 -11.81 -14.24 7.43
CA MET A 299 -12.09 -14.53 6.01
C MET A 299 -13.51 -14.10 5.60
N ILE A 300 -14.52 -14.35 6.45
CA ILE A 300 -15.89 -13.88 6.22
C ILE A 300 -15.92 -12.34 6.21
N ASN A 301 -15.22 -11.70 7.14
CA ASN A 301 -15.08 -10.25 7.17
C ASN A 301 -14.44 -9.72 5.89
N THR A 302 -13.39 -10.35 5.39
CA THR A 302 -12.76 -9.94 4.14
C THR A 302 -13.69 -10.08 2.94
N LEU A 303 -14.49 -11.15 2.86
CA LEU A 303 -15.49 -11.30 1.81
C LEU A 303 -16.56 -10.19 1.88
N ARG A 304 -17.00 -9.82 3.08
CA ARG A 304 -17.89 -8.66 3.28
C ARG A 304 -17.25 -7.37 2.75
N LEU A 305 -15.99 -7.12 3.10
CA LEU A 305 -15.25 -5.91 2.67
C LEU A 305 -15.11 -5.85 1.14
N LEU A 306 -14.74 -6.96 0.50
CA LEU A 306 -14.54 -7.02 -0.95
C LEU A 306 -15.85 -6.98 -1.75
N TYR A 307 -16.95 -7.48 -1.19
CA TYR A 307 -18.25 -7.53 -1.87
C TYR A 307 -19.03 -6.23 -1.73
N ILE A 308 -19.09 -5.64 -0.53
CA ILE A 308 -19.82 -4.39 -0.29
C ILE A 308 -18.96 -3.19 -0.72
N GLY A 309 -17.64 -3.26 -0.53
CA GLY A 309 -16.71 -2.25 -1.02
C GLY A 309 -16.98 -0.85 -0.46
N GLU A 310 -17.19 0.11 -1.35
CA GLU A 310 -17.30 1.54 -1.03
C GLU A 310 -18.59 1.92 -0.30
N ASP A 311 -19.63 1.08 -0.38
CA ASP A 311 -20.88 1.34 0.36
C ASP A 311 -20.69 1.19 1.88
N LEU A 312 -19.55 0.67 2.32
CA LEU A 312 -19.16 0.64 3.73
C LEU A 312 -18.55 1.98 4.16
N SER A 313 -18.86 2.38 5.41
CA SER A 313 -18.19 3.53 6.03
C SER A 313 -16.67 3.31 6.11
N ILE A 314 -15.91 4.40 6.09
CA ILE A 314 -14.44 4.37 6.18
C ILE A 314 -13.98 3.64 7.44
N ILE A 315 -14.67 3.90 8.56
CA ILE A 315 -14.35 3.29 9.85
C ILE A 315 -14.51 1.77 9.74
N ASP A 316 -15.58 1.29 9.10
CA ASP A 316 -15.81 -0.14 8.89
C ASP A 316 -14.73 -0.76 8.00
N GLN A 317 -14.35 -0.08 6.92
CA GLN A 317 -13.29 -0.56 6.02
C GLN A 317 -11.93 -0.60 6.72
N LEU A 318 -11.56 0.49 7.41
CA LEU A 318 -10.30 0.63 8.12
C LEU A 318 -10.18 -0.42 9.24
N LEU A 319 -11.19 -0.53 10.10
CA LEU A 319 -11.22 -1.51 11.18
C LEU A 319 -11.28 -2.94 10.65
N GLY A 320 -12.06 -3.17 9.60
CA GLY A 320 -12.21 -4.48 8.97
C GLY A 320 -10.90 -5.00 8.40
N TYR A 321 -10.23 -4.23 7.53
CA TYR A 321 -8.95 -4.61 6.95
C TYR A 321 -7.85 -4.70 8.02
N SER A 322 -7.84 -3.79 9.00
CA SER A 322 -6.90 -3.81 10.13
C SER A 322 -7.04 -5.07 10.98
N LEU A 323 -8.28 -5.49 11.28
CA LEU A 323 -8.56 -6.70 12.06
C LEU A 323 -8.12 -7.95 11.30
N THR A 324 -8.45 -8.03 10.00
CA THR A 324 -8.00 -9.14 9.15
C THR A 324 -6.48 -9.24 9.16
N LEU A 325 -5.77 -8.13 8.92
CA LEU A 325 -4.32 -8.10 8.92
C LEU A 325 -3.74 -8.52 10.28
N PHE A 326 -4.26 -7.98 11.39
CA PHE A 326 -3.81 -8.30 12.73
C PHE A 326 -3.89 -9.80 13.01
N ILE A 327 -5.03 -10.45 12.74
CA ILE A 327 -5.21 -11.87 13.00
C ILE A 327 -4.30 -12.73 12.13
N CYS A 328 -4.19 -12.42 10.83
CA CYS A 328 -3.31 -13.17 9.94
C CYS A 328 -1.84 -13.01 10.32
N CYS A 329 -1.37 -11.79 10.60
CA CYS A 329 0.00 -11.53 11.04
C CYS A 329 0.30 -12.15 12.41
N MET A 330 -0.64 -12.13 13.36
CA MET A 330 -0.48 -12.84 14.63
C MET A 330 -0.29 -14.34 14.43
N CYS A 331 -0.99 -14.95 13.47
CA CYS A 331 -0.76 -16.34 13.11
C CYS A 331 0.63 -16.57 12.51
N CYS A 332 1.01 -15.80 11.48
CA CYS A 332 2.30 -15.94 10.82
C CYS A 332 3.48 -15.71 11.79
N HIS A 333 3.46 -14.61 12.53
CA HIS A 333 4.53 -14.25 13.47
C HIS A 333 4.53 -15.11 14.73
N GLY A 334 3.35 -15.53 15.20
CA GLY A 334 3.21 -16.44 16.34
C GLY A 334 3.81 -17.81 16.04
N GLU A 335 3.52 -18.37 14.87
CA GLU A 335 4.13 -19.62 14.41
C GLU A 335 5.65 -19.45 14.18
N LEU A 336 6.07 -18.34 13.59
CA LEU A 336 7.48 -18.03 13.39
C LEU A 336 8.25 -17.93 14.71
N ALA A 337 7.68 -17.25 15.71
CA ALA A 337 8.28 -17.09 17.04
C ALA A 337 8.42 -18.44 17.76
N ARG A 338 7.47 -19.38 17.58
CA ARG A 338 7.56 -20.73 18.14
C ARG A 338 8.63 -21.60 17.46
N LEU A 339 8.96 -21.31 16.20
CA LEU A 339 9.99 -21.99 15.43
C LEU A 339 11.39 -21.38 15.59
N ARG A 340 11.56 -20.37 16.47
CA ARG A 340 12.84 -19.67 16.66
C ARG A 340 13.95 -20.63 17.14
N PRO A 341 15.16 -20.58 16.54
CA PRO A 341 16.24 -21.50 16.90
C PRO A 341 17.00 -21.07 18.16
N VAL A 342 18.00 -21.87 18.53
CA VAL A 342 18.95 -21.52 19.59
C VAL A 342 19.82 -20.31 19.21
N PRO A 343 20.35 -19.53 20.18
CA PRO A 343 21.07 -18.27 19.92
C PRO A 343 22.30 -18.37 18.98
N THR A 344 22.85 -19.57 18.77
CA THR A 344 23.97 -19.78 17.84
C THR A 344 23.60 -19.57 16.37
N GLN A 345 22.32 -19.73 16.02
CA GLN A 345 21.79 -19.52 14.66
C GLN A 345 20.97 -18.23 14.53
N LEU A 346 21.04 -17.32 15.52
CA LEU A 346 20.21 -16.12 15.59
C LEU A 346 20.30 -15.26 14.32
N THR A 347 21.52 -15.06 13.81
CA THR A 347 21.73 -14.24 12.60
C THR A 347 21.21 -14.92 11.34
N LEU A 348 21.30 -16.26 11.24
CA LEU A 348 20.75 -17.02 10.11
C LEU A 348 19.21 -16.99 10.12
N PHE A 349 18.61 -17.12 11.29
CA PHE A 349 17.15 -17.02 11.46
C PHE A 349 16.64 -15.68 10.95
N PHE A 350 17.17 -14.57 11.46
CA PHE A 350 16.75 -13.24 11.04
C PHE A 350 17.07 -12.96 9.57
N LEU A 351 18.16 -13.52 9.03
CA LEU A 351 18.46 -13.47 7.61
C LEU A 351 17.35 -14.14 6.78
N ILE A 352 16.97 -15.38 7.09
CA ILE A 352 15.90 -16.09 6.36
C ILE A 352 14.55 -15.37 6.49
N VAL A 353 14.24 -14.82 7.68
CA VAL A 353 13.05 -13.98 7.90
C VAL A 353 13.10 -12.74 6.98
N SER A 354 14.23 -12.04 6.91
CA SER A 354 14.39 -10.88 6.02
C SER A 354 14.29 -11.24 4.53
N VAL A 355 14.81 -12.41 4.12
CA VAL A 355 14.66 -12.92 2.75
C VAL A 355 13.19 -13.20 2.46
N GLY A 356 12.48 -13.87 3.39
CA GLY A 356 11.05 -14.11 3.27
C GLY A 356 10.28 -12.80 3.13
N GLY A 357 10.55 -11.82 4.00
CA GLY A 357 9.91 -10.50 3.94
C GLY A 357 10.11 -9.80 2.58
N ALA A 358 11.34 -9.79 2.08
CA ALA A 358 11.66 -9.22 0.76
C ALA A 358 10.97 -9.97 -0.40
N LEU A 359 10.90 -11.31 -0.35
CA LEU A 359 10.16 -12.10 -1.36
C LEU A 359 8.66 -11.79 -1.34
N GLY A 360 8.07 -11.68 -0.15
CA GLY A 360 6.67 -11.29 0.00
C GLY A 360 6.38 -9.91 -0.56
N GLY A 361 7.30 -8.96 -0.35
CA GLY A 361 7.17 -7.62 -0.91
C GLY A 361 7.39 -7.53 -2.42
N MET A 362 8.39 -8.24 -2.96
CA MET A 362 8.63 -8.34 -4.40
C MET A 362 7.45 -9.00 -5.13
N PHE A 363 6.80 -9.99 -4.50
CA PHE A 363 5.58 -10.59 -5.04
C PHE A 363 4.49 -9.54 -5.25
N VAL A 364 4.22 -8.69 -4.25
CA VAL A 364 3.16 -7.67 -4.32
C VAL A 364 3.56 -6.47 -5.19
N ALA A 365 4.81 -6.01 -5.13
CA ALA A 365 5.24 -4.77 -5.78
C ALA A 365 5.66 -4.94 -7.26
N ILE A 366 6.17 -6.12 -7.64
CA ILE A 366 6.65 -6.37 -9.02
C ILE A 366 5.83 -7.48 -9.69
N LEU A 367 5.79 -8.66 -9.06
CA LEU A 367 5.31 -9.85 -9.75
C LEU A 367 3.80 -9.78 -10.00
N ALA A 368 3.02 -9.37 -9.00
CA ALA A 368 1.58 -9.26 -9.11
C ALA A 368 1.12 -8.25 -10.18
N PRO A 369 1.63 -7.00 -10.24
CA PRO A 369 1.29 -6.07 -11.31
C PRO A 369 1.59 -6.55 -12.73
N VAL A 370 2.64 -7.37 -12.91
CA VAL A 370 3.04 -7.90 -14.22
C VAL A 370 2.19 -9.10 -14.64
N ILE A 371 1.78 -9.95 -13.69
CA ILE A 371 1.00 -11.16 -13.97
C ILE A 371 -0.50 -10.87 -14.02
N PHE A 372 -0.98 -9.94 -13.20
CA PHE A 372 -2.39 -9.75 -12.93
C PHE A 372 -2.89 -8.38 -13.36
N THR A 373 -4.03 -8.36 -14.05
CA THR A 373 -4.78 -7.13 -14.38
C THR A 373 -5.56 -6.57 -13.18
N GLY A 374 -5.81 -7.40 -12.15
CA GLY A 374 -6.51 -7.04 -10.91
C GLY A 374 -5.69 -7.29 -9.64
N PHE A 375 -6.25 -6.97 -8.47
CA PHE A 375 -5.63 -7.17 -7.14
C PHE A 375 -5.79 -8.60 -6.60
N TYR A 376 -5.23 -9.59 -7.30
CA TYR A 376 -5.31 -10.99 -6.88
C TYR A 376 -4.30 -11.36 -5.79
N GLU A 377 -3.25 -10.57 -5.57
CA GLU A 377 -2.24 -10.87 -4.55
C GLU A 377 -2.82 -10.94 -3.14
N PHE A 378 -3.80 -10.09 -2.80
CA PHE A 378 -4.46 -10.10 -1.50
C PHE A 378 -5.19 -11.42 -1.27
N HIS A 379 -5.96 -11.85 -2.28
CA HIS A 379 -6.66 -13.13 -2.31
C HIS A 379 -5.70 -14.32 -2.12
N ILE A 380 -4.62 -14.35 -2.91
CA ILE A 380 -3.60 -15.40 -2.88
C ILE A 380 -2.93 -15.47 -1.51
N LEU A 381 -2.58 -14.32 -0.92
CA LEU A 381 -1.89 -14.25 0.36
C LEU A 381 -2.77 -14.64 1.55
N LEU A 382 -4.08 -14.37 1.50
CA LEU A 382 -5.03 -14.84 2.51
C LEU A 382 -5.15 -16.38 2.46
N ILE A 383 -5.29 -16.94 1.27
CA ILE A 383 -5.28 -18.39 1.04
C ILE A 383 -3.96 -18.99 1.53
N MET A 384 -2.83 -18.39 1.18
CA MET A 384 -1.50 -18.82 1.60
C MET A 384 -1.35 -18.81 3.13
N CYS A 385 -1.78 -17.74 3.80
CA CYS A 385 -1.76 -17.63 5.26
C CYS A 385 -2.52 -18.79 5.90
N TYR A 386 -3.72 -19.04 5.38
CA TYR A 386 -4.57 -20.09 5.87
C TYR A 386 -3.92 -21.48 5.71
N VAL A 387 -3.39 -21.77 4.51
CA VAL A 387 -2.67 -23.01 4.22
C VAL A 387 -1.45 -23.19 5.12
N LEU A 388 -0.63 -22.15 5.28
CA LEU A 388 0.58 -22.21 6.11
C LEU A 388 0.27 -22.47 7.58
N VAL A 389 -0.76 -21.82 8.13
CA VAL A 389 -1.18 -22.03 9.52
C VAL A 389 -1.66 -23.46 9.72
N VAL A 390 -2.41 -24.00 8.76
CA VAL A 390 -2.83 -25.40 8.82
C VAL A 390 -1.62 -26.35 8.75
N LEU A 391 -0.69 -26.12 7.81
CA LEU A 391 0.52 -26.92 7.66
C LEU A 391 1.40 -26.89 8.94
N ALA A 392 1.51 -25.73 9.60
CA ALA A 392 2.24 -25.58 10.86
C ALA A 392 1.60 -26.36 12.03
N GLN A 393 0.31 -26.70 11.92
CA GLN A 393 -0.44 -27.44 12.94
C GLN A 393 -0.55 -28.94 12.66
N LEU A 394 -0.18 -29.42 11.47
CA LEU A 394 -0.22 -30.84 11.14
C LEU A 394 0.82 -31.62 11.97
N PRO A 395 0.40 -32.71 12.65
CA PRO A 395 1.32 -33.51 13.45
C PRO A 395 2.34 -34.21 12.55
N GLY A 396 3.62 -33.82 12.67
CA GLY A 396 4.75 -34.55 12.08
C GLY A 396 5.19 -34.16 10.66
N PHE A 397 4.66 -33.11 10.05
CA PHE A 397 5.17 -32.65 8.74
C PHE A 397 6.49 -31.86 8.88
N PHE A 398 6.63 -31.08 9.96
CA PHE A 398 7.86 -30.32 10.26
C PHE A 398 8.40 -30.55 11.69
N SER A 399 7.64 -31.22 12.56
CA SER A 399 8.04 -31.50 13.95
C SER A 399 8.44 -32.96 14.13
N SER A 400 9.73 -33.24 14.15
CA SER A 400 10.29 -34.53 14.57
C SER A 400 10.58 -34.53 16.07
N ALA A 401 9.53 -34.44 16.90
CA ALA A 401 9.68 -34.82 18.29
C ALA A 401 9.62 -36.36 18.38
N PRO A 402 10.57 -37.04 19.02
CA PRO A 402 10.47 -38.47 19.29
C PRO A 402 9.45 -38.63 20.42
N ASP A 403 8.17 -38.81 20.08
CA ASP A 403 7.19 -39.18 21.09
C ASP A 403 7.22 -40.69 21.32
N TYR A 404 7.27 -40.98 22.61
CA TYR A 404 7.22 -42.26 23.30
C TYR A 404 6.37 -43.34 22.62
N ASP A 405 6.94 -44.55 22.63
CA ASP A 405 6.34 -45.89 22.56
C ASP A 405 4.82 -45.90 22.28
N TYR A 406 4.44 -46.01 21.00
CA TYR A 406 3.04 -46.09 20.58
C TYR A 406 2.81 -47.18 19.54
N ASP A 407 1.66 -47.84 19.68
CA ASP A 407 1.16 -48.94 18.88
C ASP A 407 1.00 -48.53 17.40
N ILE A 408 1.89 -49.03 16.56
CA ILE A 408 2.18 -48.60 15.18
C ILE A 408 0.93 -48.66 14.28
N GLY A 409 -0.06 -49.50 14.61
CA GLY A 409 -1.25 -49.71 13.77
C GLY A 409 -2.24 -48.54 13.70
N LYS A 410 -2.47 -47.79 14.79
CA LYS A 410 -3.51 -46.73 14.83
C LYS A 410 -3.00 -45.37 14.32
N GLY A 411 -1.70 -45.10 14.44
CA GLY A 411 -1.07 -43.87 13.95
C GLY A 411 -0.94 -43.81 12.43
N VAL A 412 -0.74 -44.96 11.79
CA VAL A 412 -0.64 -45.07 10.32
C VAL A 412 -1.98 -44.78 9.65
N LEU A 413 -3.08 -45.32 10.18
CA LEU A 413 -4.42 -45.09 9.63
C LEU A 413 -4.83 -43.62 9.67
N ILE A 414 -4.57 -42.92 10.79
CA ILE A 414 -4.87 -41.49 10.94
C ILE A 414 -4.00 -40.65 9.98
N ARG A 415 -2.72 -41.00 9.81
CA ARG A 415 -1.84 -40.32 8.85
C ARG A 415 -2.30 -40.53 7.41
N VAL A 416 -2.62 -41.76 7.03
CA VAL A 416 -3.12 -42.09 5.67
C VAL A 416 -4.44 -41.37 5.38
N LEU A 417 -5.40 -41.38 6.32
CA LEU A 417 -6.67 -40.65 6.15
C LEU A 417 -6.46 -39.14 6.05
N SER A 418 -5.54 -38.57 6.83
CA SER A 418 -5.20 -37.15 6.71
C SER A 418 -4.57 -36.82 5.36
N VAL A 419 -3.64 -37.64 4.86
CA VAL A 419 -2.99 -37.45 3.56
C VAL A 419 -3.98 -37.59 2.41
N ILE A 420 -4.90 -38.56 2.47
CA ILE A 420 -5.95 -38.73 1.46
C ILE A 420 -6.91 -37.52 1.46
N CYS A 421 -7.31 -37.04 2.64
CA CYS A 421 -8.15 -35.85 2.76
C CYS A 421 -7.44 -34.62 2.15
N TRP A 422 -6.14 -34.45 2.42
CA TRP A 422 -5.31 -33.40 1.82
C TRP A 422 -5.13 -33.54 0.31
N ALA A 423 -4.93 -34.76 -0.21
CA ALA A 423 -4.79 -35.02 -1.64
C ALA A 423 -6.09 -34.72 -2.40
N VAL A 424 -7.24 -35.07 -1.83
CA VAL A 424 -8.56 -34.74 -2.39
C VAL A 424 -8.75 -33.22 -2.41
N VAL A 425 -8.44 -32.52 -1.32
CA VAL A 425 -8.56 -31.05 -1.24
C VAL A 425 -7.64 -30.34 -2.23
N LEU A 426 -6.36 -30.74 -2.28
CA LEU A 426 -5.40 -30.18 -3.23
C LEU A 426 -5.81 -30.47 -4.68
N GLY A 427 -6.34 -31.67 -4.94
CA GLY A 427 -6.93 -32.04 -6.21
C GLY A 427 -8.12 -31.14 -6.60
N THR A 428 -9.03 -30.87 -5.66
CA THR A 428 -10.18 -29.97 -5.89
C THR A 428 -9.75 -28.52 -6.11
N ILE A 429 -8.71 -28.04 -5.41
CA ILE A 429 -8.14 -26.70 -5.62
C ILE A 429 -7.48 -26.60 -6.99
N ILE A 430 -6.65 -27.57 -7.36
CA ILE A 430 -5.95 -27.59 -8.66
C ILE A 430 -6.96 -27.73 -9.80
N PHE A 431 -7.98 -28.59 -9.65
CA PHE A 431 -9.01 -28.80 -10.65
C PHE A 431 -9.95 -27.60 -10.77
N GLY A 432 -10.34 -26.98 -9.65
CA GLY A 432 -11.10 -25.74 -9.62
C GLY A 432 -10.34 -24.57 -10.25
N ALA A 433 -9.05 -24.41 -9.92
CA ALA A 433 -8.18 -23.43 -10.56
C ALA A 433 -8.04 -23.69 -12.06
N TYR A 434 -7.76 -24.93 -12.48
CA TYR A 434 -7.62 -25.31 -13.89
C TYR A 434 -8.87 -24.95 -14.72
N TYR A 435 -10.07 -25.22 -14.20
CA TYR A 435 -11.34 -24.89 -14.88
C TYR A 435 -11.69 -23.39 -14.84
N SER A 436 -11.18 -22.64 -13.85
CA SER A 436 -11.34 -21.18 -13.77
C SER A 436 -10.44 -20.39 -14.74
N PHE A 437 -9.37 -20.99 -15.27
CA PHE A 437 -8.40 -20.30 -16.16
C PHE A 437 -8.49 -20.70 -17.65
N VAL A 438 -9.47 -21.53 -18.06
CA VAL A 438 -9.71 -21.87 -19.47
C VAL A 438 -10.87 -21.04 -20.03
N PRO A 439 -10.63 -20.09 -20.97
CA PRO A 439 -11.60 -19.04 -21.35
C PRO A 439 -12.89 -19.50 -22.06
N HIS A 440 -13.01 -20.75 -22.50
CA HIS A 440 -14.03 -21.15 -23.47
C HIS A 440 -15.15 -22.06 -22.92
N THR A 441 -15.21 -22.32 -21.62
CA THR A 441 -16.24 -23.20 -21.03
C THR A 441 -17.40 -22.48 -20.34
N TRP A 442 -17.43 -21.13 -20.35
CA TRP A 442 -18.26 -20.33 -19.45
C TRP A 442 -19.18 -19.35 -20.18
N SER A 443 -20.17 -19.85 -20.92
CA SER A 443 -21.29 -19.02 -21.41
C SER A 443 -22.45 -19.09 -20.43
N ILE A 444 -22.77 -17.96 -19.76
CA ILE A 444 -23.98 -17.79 -18.92
C ILE A 444 -25.28 -17.94 -19.74
N TYR A 445 -25.21 -17.81 -21.06
CA TYR A 445 -26.34 -18.08 -21.96
C TYR A 445 -26.50 -19.57 -22.33
N ASN A 446 -25.66 -20.48 -21.80
CA ASN A 446 -25.79 -21.91 -22.04
C ASN A 446 -25.28 -22.77 -20.84
N PRO A 447 -26.14 -23.12 -19.86
CA PRO A 447 -25.77 -23.83 -18.63
C PRO A 447 -25.55 -25.35 -18.85
N SER A 448 -24.90 -25.76 -19.95
CA SER A 448 -24.86 -27.16 -20.37
C SER A 448 -23.82 -28.03 -19.63
N SER A 449 -23.00 -27.48 -18.72
CA SER A 449 -22.30 -28.35 -17.77
C SER A 449 -23.14 -28.51 -16.50
N ALA A 450 -23.80 -29.66 -16.38
CA ALA A 450 -24.53 -30.07 -15.17
C ALA A 450 -23.67 -29.98 -13.89
N ILE A 451 -22.35 -29.93 -14.05
CA ILE A 451 -21.34 -29.80 -13.00
C ILE A 451 -21.28 -28.37 -12.44
N GLY A 452 -21.38 -27.32 -13.28
CA GLY A 452 -21.36 -25.92 -12.82
C GLY A 452 -22.59 -25.54 -11.99
N ALA A 453 -23.77 -26.00 -12.42
CA ALA A 453 -25.01 -25.85 -11.65
C ALA A 453 -24.97 -26.65 -10.34
N ALA A 454 -24.42 -27.88 -10.37
CA ALA A 454 -24.22 -28.69 -9.16
C ALA A 454 -23.26 -28.01 -8.17
N PHE A 455 -22.20 -27.35 -8.64
CA PHE A 455 -21.25 -26.62 -7.80
C PHE A 455 -21.87 -25.39 -7.11
N MET A 456 -22.68 -24.62 -7.85
CA MET A 456 -23.44 -23.48 -7.30
C MET A 456 -24.46 -23.91 -6.24
N ILE A 457 -25.25 -24.94 -6.53
CA ILE A 457 -26.22 -25.51 -5.58
C ILE A 457 -25.49 -26.06 -4.35
N TRP A 458 -24.34 -26.72 -4.54
CA TRP A 458 -23.51 -27.21 -3.45
C TRP A 458 -22.98 -26.08 -2.56
N GLN A 459 -22.48 -24.97 -3.13
CA GLN A 459 -22.03 -23.81 -2.36
C GLN A 459 -23.16 -23.20 -1.51
N MET A 460 -24.35 -23.01 -2.09
CA MET A 460 -25.50 -22.42 -1.39
C MET A 460 -26.00 -23.31 -0.25
N ASN A 461 -25.98 -24.64 -0.45
CA ASN A 461 -26.30 -25.61 0.60
C ASN A 461 -25.20 -25.68 1.68
N MET A 462 -23.93 -25.53 1.33
CA MET A 462 -22.84 -25.45 2.31
C MET A 462 -22.95 -24.20 3.18
N ALA A 463 -23.32 -23.04 2.64
CA ALA A 463 -23.49 -21.80 3.42
C ALA A 463 -24.54 -21.93 4.55
N LEU A 464 -25.62 -22.68 4.30
CA LEU A 464 -26.70 -22.88 5.27
C LEU A 464 -26.50 -24.11 6.17
N ALA A 465 -26.02 -25.24 5.63
CA ALA A 465 -25.93 -26.49 6.38
C ALA A 465 -24.67 -26.60 7.24
N LEU A 466 -23.58 -25.92 6.85
CA LEU A 466 -22.27 -26.08 7.48
C LEU A 466 -22.16 -25.47 8.89
N PRO A 467 -22.69 -24.26 9.18
CA PRO A 467 -22.66 -23.72 10.54
C PRO A 467 -23.44 -24.58 11.54
N PHE A 468 -24.59 -25.12 11.10
CA PHE A 468 -25.42 -25.99 11.92
C PHE A 468 -24.79 -27.36 12.17
N SER A 469 -24.20 -27.97 11.13
CA SER A 469 -23.53 -29.27 11.26
C SER A 469 -22.22 -29.17 12.07
N LEU A 470 -21.48 -28.07 11.95
CA LEU A 470 -20.32 -27.78 12.80
C LEU A 470 -20.70 -27.46 14.24
N GLY A 471 -21.77 -26.70 14.45
CA GLY A 471 -22.33 -26.46 15.78
C GLY A 471 -22.76 -27.76 16.45
N LEU A 472 -23.45 -28.64 15.71
CA LEU A 472 -23.86 -29.96 16.19
C LEU A 472 -22.66 -30.86 16.49
N LEU A 473 -21.65 -30.89 15.60
CA LEU A 473 -20.42 -31.65 15.81
C LEU A 473 -19.66 -31.16 17.05
N MET A 474 -19.54 -29.85 17.24
CA MET A 474 -18.92 -29.24 18.42
C MET A 474 -19.68 -29.60 19.71
N VAL A 475 -21.01 -29.59 19.67
CA VAL A 475 -21.86 -30.01 20.81
C VAL A 475 -21.66 -31.49 21.11
N VAL A 476 -21.66 -32.36 20.10
CA VAL A 476 -21.43 -33.81 20.26
C VAL A 476 -20.03 -34.08 20.82
N LEU A 477 -19.00 -33.40 20.31
CA LEU A 477 -17.63 -33.51 20.78
C LEU A 477 -17.45 -32.97 22.21
N GLU A 478 -18.16 -31.90 22.58
CA GLU A 478 -18.17 -31.34 23.93
C GLU A 478 -18.87 -32.27 24.93
N ILE A 479 -20.00 -32.87 24.54
CA ILE A 479 -20.70 -33.89 25.35
C ILE A 479 -19.78 -35.10 25.56
N TRP A 480 -19.12 -35.59 24.51
CA TRP A 480 -18.16 -36.68 24.60
C TRP A 480 -16.96 -36.33 25.50
N ARG A 481 -16.40 -35.12 25.35
CA ARG A 481 -15.28 -34.61 26.16
C ARG A 481 -15.65 -34.59 27.65
N ARG A 482 -16.83 -34.05 27.99
CA ARG A 482 -17.35 -34.04 29.37
C ARG A 482 -17.58 -35.45 29.88
N GLY A 483 -18.14 -36.34 29.06
CA GLY A 483 -18.36 -37.75 29.41
C GLY A 483 -17.08 -38.56 29.66
N LYS A 484 -15.93 -38.12 29.13
CA LYS A 484 -14.61 -38.73 29.36
C LYS A 484 -13.77 -38.05 30.45
N GLY A 485 -14.31 -37.01 31.11
CA GLY A 485 -13.61 -36.28 32.17
C GLY A 485 -12.36 -35.52 31.69
N VAL A 486 -12.23 -35.27 30.39
CA VAL A 486 -11.04 -34.62 29.82
C VAL A 486 -11.16 -33.10 29.95
N THR A 487 -10.22 -32.49 30.66
CA THR A 487 -10.17 -31.02 30.78
C THR A 487 -9.86 -30.39 29.42
N LEU A 488 -10.37 -29.19 29.14
CA LEU A 488 -10.24 -28.55 27.82
C LEU A 488 -8.76 -28.39 27.41
N MET A 489 -7.91 -28.09 28.40
CA MET A 489 -6.46 -27.90 28.23
C MET A 489 -5.74 -29.21 27.89
N THR A 490 -6.13 -30.34 28.50
CA THR A 490 -5.57 -31.67 28.19
C THR A 490 -6.10 -32.22 26.87
N TRP A 491 -7.37 -31.95 26.53
CA TRP A 491 -7.98 -32.35 25.26
C TRP A 491 -7.23 -31.75 24.06
N TRP A 492 -6.89 -30.45 24.14
CA TRP A 492 -6.10 -29.76 23.11
C TRP A 492 -4.60 -30.10 23.15
N GLY A 493 -4.03 -30.22 24.35
CA GLY A 493 -2.62 -30.52 24.57
C GLY A 493 -2.24 -31.97 24.25
N SER A 494 -3.23 -32.87 24.13
CA SER A 494 -2.97 -34.30 24.03
C SER A 494 -2.22 -34.73 22.78
N ASN A 495 -2.04 -33.93 21.72
CA ASN A 495 -1.50 -34.38 20.41
C ASN A 495 -2.33 -35.51 19.73
N HIS A 496 -3.41 -36.03 20.35
CA HIS A 496 -4.13 -37.20 19.87
C HIS A 496 -5.49 -36.85 19.24
N GLY A 497 -5.52 -36.83 17.90
CA GLY A 497 -6.65 -37.34 17.12
C GLY A 497 -7.80 -36.39 16.83
N VAL A 498 -8.78 -36.23 17.72
CA VAL A 498 -10.15 -35.85 17.29
C VAL A 498 -10.37 -34.33 17.20
N ALA A 499 -9.88 -33.56 18.17
CA ALA A 499 -10.03 -32.10 18.16
C ALA A 499 -9.24 -31.44 17.02
N ARG A 500 -8.02 -31.95 16.75
CA ARG A 500 -7.23 -31.49 15.60
C ARG A 500 -7.85 -31.90 14.28
N LEU A 501 -8.40 -33.11 14.14
CA LEU A 501 -9.09 -33.51 12.91
C LEU A 501 -10.35 -32.65 12.65
N GLY A 502 -11.13 -32.35 13.69
CA GLY A 502 -12.28 -31.45 13.58
C GLY A 502 -11.89 -30.03 13.18
N VAL A 503 -10.85 -29.47 13.82
CA VAL A 503 -10.31 -28.14 13.48
C VAL A 503 -9.71 -28.14 12.08
N SER A 504 -8.95 -29.16 11.69
CA SER A 504 -8.42 -29.29 10.33
C SER A 504 -9.53 -29.42 9.30
N ALA A 505 -10.61 -30.15 9.57
CA ALA A 505 -11.76 -30.27 8.66
C ALA A 505 -12.52 -28.95 8.51
N VAL A 506 -12.77 -28.24 9.62
CA VAL A 506 -13.32 -26.87 9.62
C VAL A 506 -12.43 -25.94 8.81
N LEU A 507 -11.13 -26.00 9.06
CA LEU A 507 -10.18 -25.14 8.40
C LEU A 507 -10.22 -25.41 6.88
N THR A 508 -10.09 -26.67 6.48
CA THR A 508 -10.16 -27.10 5.09
C THR A 508 -11.46 -26.70 4.39
N LEU A 509 -12.62 -26.89 5.01
CA LEU A 509 -13.90 -26.49 4.41
C LEU A 509 -13.99 -24.96 4.28
N GLY A 510 -13.54 -24.22 5.29
CA GLY A 510 -13.42 -22.76 5.23
C GLY A 510 -12.52 -22.29 4.09
N LEU A 511 -11.42 -23.00 3.82
CA LEU A 511 -10.53 -22.70 2.69
C LEU A 511 -11.22 -22.89 1.34
N VAL A 512 -11.96 -24.01 1.16
CA VAL A 512 -12.71 -24.27 -0.08
C VAL A 512 -13.81 -23.23 -0.30
N SER A 513 -14.55 -22.88 0.76
CA SER A 513 -15.57 -21.82 0.70
C SER A 513 -14.96 -20.46 0.37
N LEU A 514 -13.82 -20.12 0.97
CA LEU A 514 -13.10 -18.88 0.68
C LEU A 514 -12.68 -18.80 -0.78
N VAL A 515 -12.01 -19.83 -1.31
CA VAL A 515 -11.57 -19.87 -2.71
C VAL A 515 -12.77 -19.73 -3.66
N GLY A 516 -13.88 -20.41 -3.37
CA GLY A 516 -15.10 -20.31 -4.15
C GLY A 516 -15.72 -18.91 -4.15
N ALA A 517 -15.83 -18.29 -2.97
CA ALA A 517 -16.42 -16.96 -2.81
C ALA A 517 -15.55 -15.85 -3.41
N LEU A 518 -14.23 -15.94 -3.25
CA LEU A 518 -13.28 -15.03 -3.90
C LEU A 518 -13.37 -15.17 -5.42
N ASN A 519 -13.43 -16.39 -5.96
CA ASN A 519 -13.60 -16.60 -7.39
C ASN A 519 -14.93 -16.02 -7.93
N TRP A 520 -16.02 -16.17 -7.17
CA TRP A 520 -17.30 -15.56 -7.51
C TRP A 520 -17.21 -14.03 -7.59
N GLN A 521 -16.60 -13.40 -6.59
CA GLN A 521 -16.40 -11.96 -6.53
C GLN A 521 -15.58 -11.44 -7.73
N ILE A 522 -14.56 -12.19 -8.16
CA ILE A 522 -13.75 -11.85 -9.31
C ILE A 522 -14.58 -11.89 -10.60
N GLN A 523 -15.38 -12.94 -10.79
CA GLN A 523 -16.22 -13.10 -11.99
C GLN A 523 -17.28 -12.00 -12.07
N THR A 524 -17.93 -11.64 -10.96
CA THR A 524 -18.90 -10.54 -10.94
C THR A 524 -18.26 -9.21 -11.30
N THR A 525 -17.06 -8.94 -10.78
CA THR A 525 -16.33 -7.69 -11.05
C THR A 525 -15.89 -7.58 -12.52
N GLN A 526 -15.51 -8.71 -13.15
CA GLN A 526 -15.09 -8.71 -14.55
C GLN A 526 -16.25 -8.67 -15.55
N SER A 527 -17.48 -8.98 -15.14
CA SER A 527 -18.63 -9.12 -16.05
C SER A 527 -19.00 -7.87 -16.85
N SER A 528 -18.71 -6.68 -16.33
CA SER A 528 -18.94 -5.39 -17.00
C SER A 528 -17.66 -4.74 -17.52
N MET A 529 -16.51 -5.40 -17.38
CA MET A 529 -15.20 -4.86 -17.75
C MET A 529 -14.89 -5.19 -19.21
N VAL A 530 -14.75 -4.15 -20.04
CA VAL A 530 -14.30 -4.26 -21.44
C VAL A 530 -12.81 -4.55 -21.49
N GLU A 531 -12.06 -3.78 -20.73
CA GLU A 531 -10.59 -3.80 -20.73
C GLU A 531 -10.10 -3.44 -19.33
N GLY A 532 -9.05 -4.12 -18.87
CA GLY A 532 -8.44 -3.90 -17.57
C GLY A 532 -6.91 -3.93 -17.67
N ALA A 533 -6.25 -2.94 -17.07
CA ALA A 533 -4.81 -2.83 -17.06
C ALA A 533 -4.31 -2.39 -15.69
N ARG A 534 -3.09 -2.79 -15.36
CA ARG A 534 -2.41 -2.37 -14.14
C ARG A 534 -1.00 -1.92 -14.49
N ASN A 535 -0.62 -0.75 -14.02
CA ASN A 535 0.73 -0.23 -14.18
C ASN A 535 1.20 0.47 -12.90
N PHE A 536 2.32 1.19 -12.99
CA PHE A 536 2.93 1.89 -11.86
C PHE A 536 1.97 2.91 -11.20
N TYR A 537 1.10 3.55 -11.97
CA TYR A 537 0.24 4.63 -11.47
C TYR A 537 -1.06 4.13 -10.85
N GLY A 538 -1.49 2.90 -11.15
CA GLY A 538 -2.71 2.32 -10.59
C GLY A 538 -3.30 1.19 -11.42
N ILE A 539 -4.53 0.80 -11.06
CA ILE A 539 -5.36 -0.07 -11.89
C ILE A 539 -6.34 0.79 -12.67
N LEU A 540 -6.40 0.56 -13.97
CA LEU A 540 -7.36 1.16 -14.86
C LEU A 540 -8.34 0.11 -15.35
N SER A 541 -9.60 0.49 -15.50
CA SER A 541 -10.61 -0.35 -16.16
C SER A 541 -11.55 0.49 -17.01
N ILE A 542 -11.94 -0.05 -18.15
CA ILE A 542 -13.04 0.44 -18.96
C ILE A 542 -14.23 -0.46 -18.68
N ASN A 543 -15.28 0.12 -18.14
CA ASN A 543 -16.48 -0.62 -17.76
C ASN A 543 -17.68 -0.15 -18.59
N GLU A 544 -18.50 -1.10 -19.02
CA GLU A 544 -19.80 -0.85 -19.60
C GLU A 544 -20.84 -0.63 -18.51
N ARG A 545 -21.69 0.37 -18.71
CA ARG A 545 -22.82 0.64 -17.81
C ARG A 545 -24.08 0.84 -18.63
N GLY A 546 -25.21 0.33 -18.11
CA GLY A 546 -26.51 0.44 -18.80
C GLY A 546 -26.58 -0.36 -20.10
N ILE A 547 -25.93 -1.53 -20.18
CA ILE A 547 -25.97 -2.38 -21.38
C ILE A 547 -27.43 -2.70 -21.76
N GLY A 548 -27.80 -2.40 -23.00
CA GLY A 548 -29.15 -2.62 -23.51
C GLY A 548 -30.18 -1.55 -23.14
N ASP A 549 -29.75 -0.47 -22.50
CA ASP A 549 -30.55 0.74 -22.20
C ASP A 549 -30.07 1.92 -23.07
N SER A 550 -30.95 2.90 -23.27
CA SER A 550 -30.65 4.23 -23.81
C SER A 550 -29.55 4.98 -23.03
N ALA A 551 -29.31 4.60 -21.77
CA ALA A 551 -28.25 5.13 -20.91
C ALA A 551 -26.90 4.38 -21.03
N TYR A 552 -26.70 3.60 -22.10
CA TYR A 552 -25.47 2.86 -22.34
C TYR A 552 -24.27 3.81 -22.47
N ARG A 553 -23.24 3.52 -21.67
CA ARG A 553 -22.04 4.36 -21.55
C ARG A 553 -20.80 3.55 -21.25
N LEU A 554 -19.67 4.08 -21.72
CA LEU A 554 -18.34 3.60 -21.38
C LEU A 554 -17.77 4.48 -20.28
N ALA A 555 -17.25 3.88 -19.22
CA ALA A 555 -16.67 4.58 -18.08
C ALA A 555 -15.20 4.22 -17.95
N LEU A 556 -14.31 5.22 -17.95
CA LEU A 556 -12.91 5.03 -17.58
C LEU A 556 -12.79 5.15 -16.07
N ASN A 557 -12.24 4.13 -15.41
CA ASN A 557 -12.05 4.13 -13.97
C ASN A 557 -10.57 3.92 -13.63
N ASN A 558 -10.09 4.65 -12.62
CA ASN A 558 -8.79 4.43 -11.98
C ASN A 558 -9.02 4.05 -10.51
N GLY A 559 -8.68 2.82 -10.15
CA GLY A 559 -9.13 2.23 -8.89
C GLY A 559 -10.65 2.17 -8.86
N ARG A 560 -11.27 2.95 -7.97
CA ARG A 560 -12.73 3.02 -7.82
C ARG A 560 -13.33 4.36 -8.27
N ILE A 561 -12.49 5.36 -8.52
CA ILE A 561 -12.94 6.65 -9.04
C ILE A 561 -13.07 6.56 -10.56
N ARG A 562 -14.09 7.25 -11.04
CA ARG A 562 -14.50 7.30 -12.44
C ARG A 562 -14.00 8.60 -13.06
N HIS A 563 -13.05 8.52 -13.98
CA HIS A 563 -12.42 9.66 -14.66
C HIS A 563 -13.08 9.97 -16.00
N GLY A 564 -14.41 10.08 -15.99
CA GLY A 564 -15.22 10.38 -17.15
C GLY A 564 -16.06 9.20 -17.66
N GLU A 565 -17.25 9.54 -18.17
CA GLU A 565 -18.14 8.62 -18.88
C GLU A 565 -18.47 9.17 -20.27
N GLN A 566 -18.42 8.33 -21.29
CA GLN A 566 -18.93 8.70 -22.61
C GLN A 566 -20.25 8.01 -22.87
N HIS A 567 -21.29 8.83 -23.06
CA HIS A 567 -22.61 8.37 -23.46
C HIS A 567 -22.59 7.95 -24.93
N GLN A 568 -23.24 6.83 -25.25
CA GLN A 568 -23.14 6.27 -26.60
C GLN A 568 -24.14 6.92 -27.58
N LEU A 569 -25.28 7.41 -27.09
CA LEU A 569 -26.21 8.22 -27.92
C LEU A 569 -25.81 9.70 -28.01
N TYR A 570 -25.09 10.21 -27.00
CA TYR A 570 -24.73 11.62 -26.88
C TYR A 570 -23.22 11.75 -26.61
N PRO A 571 -22.36 11.30 -27.55
CA PRO A 571 -20.93 11.17 -27.33
C PRO A 571 -20.20 12.49 -27.13
N THR A 572 -20.84 13.61 -27.45
CA THR A 572 -20.30 14.97 -27.32
C THR A 572 -20.67 15.65 -25.99
N TRP A 573 -21.49 15.02 -25.14
CA TRP A 573 -21.91 15.64 -23.89
C TRP A 573 -20.78 15.63 -22.87
N PRO A 574 -20.45 16.79 -22.26
CA PRO A 574 -19.65 16.80 -21.05
C PRO A 574 -20.47 16.21 -19.89
N THR A 575 -20.00 15.09 -19.33
CA THR A 575 -20.67 14.34 -18.26
C THR A 575 -19.85 14.36 -16.97
N THR A 576 -20.31 13.60 -15.97
CA THR A 576 -19.68 13.42 -14.67
C THR A 576 -19.39 14.77 -14.02
N TYR A 577 -18.20 14.97 -13.49
CA TYR A 577 -17.80 16.20 -12.84
C TYR A 577 -17.28 17.29 -13.80
N PHE A 578 -17.51 17.17 -15.11
CA PHE A 578 -17.13 18.15 -16.14
C PHE A 578 -18.33 18.85 -16.80
N GLY A 579 -19.54 18.61 -16.28
CA GLY A 579 -20.78 19.15 -16.84
C GLY A 579 -20.84 20.68 -16.86
N PRO A 580 -21.76 21.27 -17.64
CA PRO A 580 -21.85 22.73 -17.82
C PRO A 580 -22.08 23.52 -16.53
N GLU A 581 -22.75 22.92 -15.55
CA GLU A 581 -23.08 23.54 -14.26
C GLU A 581 -21.95 23.46 -13.22
N THR A 582 -20.89 22.69 -13.51
CA THR A 582 -19.72 22.55 -12.65
C THR A 582 -18.84 23.80 -12.74
N GLY A 583 -17.97 24.05 -11.77
CA GLY A 583 -17.12 25.25 -11.77
C GLY A 583 -16.25 25.37 -13.03
N ILE A 584 -15.73 24.26 -13.56
CA ILE A 584 -14.97 24.26 -14.82
C ILE A 584 -15.85 24.57 -16.04
N GLY A 585 -17.07 24.02 -16.09
CA GLY A 585 -18.05 24.34 -17.13
C GLY A 585 -18.40 25.83 -17.14
N VAL A 586 -18.68 26.39 -15.95
CA VAL A 586 -18.96 27.81 -15.75
C VAL A 586 -17.77 28.68 -16.19
N ALA A 587 -16.54 28.31 -15.81
CA ALA A 587 -15.34 29.03 -16.19
C ALA A 587 -15.16 29.09 -17.72
N ILE A 588 -15.28 27.96 -18.42
CA ILE A 588 -15.07 27.90 -19.88
C ILE A 588 -16.20 28.61 -20.65
N ILE A 589 -17.46 28.37 -20.28
CA ILE A 589 -18.62 28.89 -21.01
C ILE A 589 -18.71 30.42 -20.87
N ASN A 590 -18.44 30.94 -19.68
CA ASN A 590 -18.68 32.35 -19.33
C ASN A 590 -17.42 33.23 -19.38
N HIS A 591 -16.25 32.69 -19.73
CA HIS A 591 -15.05 33.51 -19.90
C HIS A 591 -15.27 34.58 -20.98
N PRO A 592 -15.00 35.88 -20.74
CA PRO A 592 -15.31 36.95 -21.71
C PRO A 592 -14.71 36.71 -23.11
N ALA A 593 -13.45 36.28 -23.16
CA ALA A 593 -12.76 35.94 -24.41
C ALA A 593 -13.35 34.76 -25.18
N ARG A 594 -14.23 33.96 -24.56
CA ARG A 594 -14.96 32.90 -25.25
C ARG A 594 -15.88 33.43 -26.34
N SER A 595 -16.22 34.73 -26.30
CA SER A 595 -16.98 35.44 -27.32
C SER A 595 -16.11 36.30 -28.26
N ASP A 596 -14.80 36.39 -27.99
CA ASP A 596 -13.86 37.18 -28.77
C ASP A 596 -13.33 36.35 -29.95
N THR A 597 -13.69 36.75 -31.16
CA THR A 597 -13.27 36.08 -32.40
C THR A 597 -11.90 36.55 -32.91
N SER A 598 -11.26 37.49 -32.23
CA SER A 598 -9.98 38.08 -32.63
C SER A 598 -8.76 37.37 -32.05
N ARG A 599 -8.95 36.53 -31.02
CA ARG A 599 -7.87 35.77 -30.39
C ARG A 599 -8.25 34.29 -30.23
N GLN A 600 -7.21 33.46 -30.21
CA GLN A 600 -7.34 32.03 -29.96
C GLN A 600 -7.72 31.79 -28.49
N PHE A 601 -8.79 31.04 -28.21
CA PHE A 601 -9.13 30.66 -26.84
C PHE A 601 -8.30 29.45 -26.40
N ARG A 602 -7.64 29.55 -25.26
CA ARG A 602 -6.61 28.58 -24.81
C ARG A 602 -7.00 27.91 -23.50
N VAL A 603 -7.11 26.57 -23.50
CA VAL A 603 -7.45 25.78 -22.33
C VAL A 603 -6.34 24.77 -22.01
N GLY A 604 -5.84 24.82 -20.78
CA GLY A 604 -4.94 23.82 -20.22
C GLY A 604 -5.71 22.90 -19.27
N VAL A 605 -5.42 21.61 -19.31
CA VAL A 605 -6.04 20.63 -18.40
C VAL A 605 -4.96 19.72 -17.83
N VAL A 606 -4.80 19.72 -16.52
CA VAL A 606 -4.01 18.72 -15.82
C VAL A 606 -4.92 17.55 -15.48
N GLY A 607 -4.58 16.37 -16.02
CA GLY A 607 -5.44 15.19 -16.09
C GLY A 607 -6.11 15.08 -17.46
N LEU A 608 -6.24 13.86 -17.99
CA LEU A 608 -6.97 13.60 -19.25
C LEU A 608 -8.28 12.86 -19.02
N GLY A 609 -8.26 11.80 -18.21
CA GLY A 609 -9.39 10.89 -18.05
C GLY A 609 -9.89 10.34 -19.39
N ALA A 610 -11.20 10.34 -19.62
CA ALA A 610 -11.81 9.98 -20.90
C ALA A 610 -11.64 11.08 -21.99
N GLY A 611 -11.06 12.24 -21.66
CA GLY A 611 -10.95 13.39 -22.55
C GLY A 611 -12.17 14.31 -22.55
N THR A 612 -13.07 14.18 -21.58
CA THR A 612 -14.39 14.83 -21.54
C THR A 612 -14.35 16.35 -21.73
N LEU A 613 -13.34 17.04 -21.17
CA LEU A 613 -13.21 18.50 -21.33
C LEU A 613 -12.96 18.94 -22.79
N ALA A 614 -12.52 18.05 -23.68
CA ALA A 614 -12.44 18.35 -25.12
C ALA A 614 -13.82 18.58 -25.75
N ALA A 615 -14.92 18.16 -25.10
CA ALA A 615 -16.29 18.46 -25.52
C ALA A 615 -16.56 19.97 -25.64
N TYR A 616 -15.84 20.80 -24.89
CA TYR A 616 -15.97 22.25 -24.97
C TYR A 616 -15.23 22.88 -26.16
N ALA A 617 -14.30 22.17 -26.81
CA ALA A 617 -13.50 22.79 -27.86
C ALA A 617 -14.34 23.09 -29.11
N ASN A 618 -14.31 24.34 -29.57
CA ASN A 618 -15.08 24.86 -30.70
C ASN A 618 -16.60 24.59 -30.59
N THR A 619 -17.16 24.52 -29.38
CA THR A 619 -18.60 24.26 -29.16
C THR A 619 -19.35 25.38 -28.45
N HIS A 620 -20.63 25.49 -28.77
CA HIS A 620 -21.64 26.29 -28.10
C HIS A 620 -22.51 25.36 -27.25
N ILE A 621 -22.64 25.71 -25.97
CA ILE A 621 -23.41 24.98 -24.96
C ILE A 621 -24.69 25.77 -24.72
N ASP A 622 -25.81 25.25 -25.21
CA ASP A 622 -27.13 25.88 -25.05
C ASP A 622 -27.99 25.02 -24.11
N LEU A 623 -28.03 25.41 -22.84
CA LEU A 623 -28.76 24.69 -21.80
C LEU A 623 -30.28 24.81 -21.93
N GLU A 624 -30.78 25.76 -22.74
CA GLU A 624 -32.20 25.99 -23.01
C GLU A 624 -32.65 25.41 -24.37
N GLY A 625 -31.68 24.95 -25.18
CA GLY A 625 -31.86 24.45 -26.54
C GLY A 625 -32.44 23.03 -26.70
N SER A 626 -32.50 22.58 -27.96
CA SER A 626 -33.19 21.37 -28.47
C SER A 626 -33.03 20.06 -27.65
N LYS A 627 -34.04 19.18 -27.79
CA LYS A 627 -34.17 17.85 -27.15
C LYS A 627 -33.12 16.80 -27.55
N ASP A 628 -32.33 17.04 -28.60
CA ASP A 628 -31.42 16.03 -29.20
C ASP A 628 -29.94 16.17 -28.75
N SER A 629 -29.46 17.36 -28.41
CA SER A 629 -28.14 17.63 -27.79
C SER A 629 -28.03 19.11 -27.43
N TYR A 630 -27.51 19.42 -26.24
CA TYR A 630 -27.23 20.80 -25.80
C TYR A 630 -25.83 21.30 -26.24
N VAL A 631 -25.04 20.44 -26.88
CA VAL A 631 -23.70 20.76 -27.41
C VAL A 631 -23.76 20.87 -28.92
N THR A 632 -23.38 22.02 -29.46
CA THR A 632 -23.36 22.31 -30.92
C THR A 632 -22.02 22.90 -31.34
N THR A 633 -21.61 22.70 -32.60
CA THR A 633 -20.37 23.28 -33.13
C THR A 633 -20.53 24.79 -33.36
N ARG A 634 -19.53 25.58 -32.96
CA ARG A 634 -19.48 27.02 -33.24
C ARG A 634 -18.96 27.27 -34.64
N ASP A 635 -19.49 28.32 -35.28
CA ASP A 635 -18.82 28.95 -36.41
C ASP A 635 -17.63 29.77 -35.88
N VAL A 636 -16.43 29.16 -35.87
CA VAL A 636 -15.19 29.77 -35.36
C VAL A 636 -14.30 30.28 -36.48
N ALA A 637 -13.74 31.48 -36.29
CA ALA A 637 -12.72 32.06 -37.16
C ALA A 637 -11.28 31.63 -36.78
N THR A 638 -11.10 31.22 -35.53
CA THR A 638 -9.82 30.78 -34.94
C THR A 638 -10.05 29.52 -34.11
N ASP A 639 -9.17 28.54 -34.27
CA ASP A 639 -9.25 27.22 -33.64
C ASP A 639 -8.95 27.29 -32.14
N ASP A 640 -9.82 26.75 -31.27
CA ASP A 640 -9.50 26.61 -29.84
C ASP A 640 -8.20 25.80 -29.64
N TYR A 641 -7.36 26.22 -28.69
CA TYR A 641 -6.11 25.57 -28.30
C TYR A 641 -6.30 24.80 -27.00
N LEU A 642 -6.13 23.48 -27.02
CA LEU A 642 -6.29 22.61 -25.86
C LEU A 642 -5.02 21.81 -25.61
N ARG A 643 -4.52 21.82 -24.37
CA ARG A 643 -3.37 21.02 -23.94
C ARG A 643 -3.71 20.22 -22.70
N PHE A 644 -3.56 18.90 -22.79
CA PHE A 644 -3.73 17.99 -21.67
C PHE A 644 -2.37 17.57 -21.11
N TYR A 645 -2.28 17.41 -19.79
CA TYR A 645 -1.10 16.89 -19.11
C TYR A 645 -1.48 15.63 -18.34
N GLU A 646 -1.04 14.47 -18.80
CA GLU A 646 -1.47 13.17 -18.25
C GLU A 646 -0.26 12.36 -17.76
N LEU A 647 -0.32 11.97 -16.48
CA LEU A 647 0.75 11.23 -15.83
C LEU A 647 0.82 9.78 -16.31
N ASN A 648 -0.33 9.18 -16.59
CA ASN A 648 -0.46 7.77 -16.90
C ASN A 648 -0.58 7.54 -18.42
N PRO A 649 0.46 6.99 -19.09
CA PRO A 649 0.44 6.78 -20.54
C PRO A 649 -0.68 5.83 -21.00
N ARG A 650 -1.16 4.95 -20.11
CA ARG A 650 -2.28 4.05 -20.43
C ARG A 650 -3.62 4.80 -20.50
N VAL A 651 -3.77 5.90 -19.76
CA VAL A 651 -4.95 6.79 -19.89
C VAL A 651 -4.93 7.49 -21.24
N VAL A 652 -3.77 8.00 -21.68
CA VAL A 652 -3.61 8.61 -23.01
C VAL A 652 -3.97 7.63 -24.12
N GLN A 653 -3.42 6.42 -24.07
CA GLN A 653 -3.75 5.37 -25.03
C GLN A 653 -5.26 5.10 -25.07
N TRP A 654 -5.89 4.84 -23.92
CA TRP A 654 -7.30 4.46 -23.88
C TRP A 654 -8.26 5.61 -24.21
N ALA A 655 -7.92 6.85 -23.86
CA ALA A 655 -8.67 8.04 -24.25
C ALA A 655 -8.77 8.19 -25.77
N THR A 656 -7.77 7.71 -26.52
CA THR A 656 -7.77 7.73 -28.00
C THR A 656 -8.35 6.47 -28.64
N GLU A 657 -8.24 5.30 -27.99
CA GLU A 657 -8.70 4.02 -28.54
C GLU A 657 -10.19 3.74 -28.28
N TYR A 658 -10.72 4.14 -27.12
CA TYR A 658 -12.07 3.77 -26.68
C TYR A 658 -13.05 4.94 -26.61
N PHE A 659 -12.54 6.17 -26.49
CA PHE A 659 -13.34 7.37 -26.35
C PHE A 659 -13.14 8.29 -27.57
N THR A 660 -14.16 9.06 -27.93
CA THR A 660 -14.13 9.88 -29.15
C THR A 660 -13.87 11.35 -28.88
N PHE A 661 -13.85 11.82 -27.63
CA PHE A 661 -13.81 13.25 -27.29
C PHE A 661 -12.66 14.02 -27.97
N LEU A 662 -11.43 13.50 -27.94
CA LEU A 662 -10.27 14.15 -28.54
C LEU A 662 -10.36 14.22 -30.07
N GLN A 663 -10.79 13.11 -30.69
CA GLN A 663 -10.94 13.01 -32.15
C GLN A 663 -12.08 13.90 -32.65
N ASP A 664 -13.21 13.89 -31.95
CA ASP A 664 -14.40 14.68 -32.23
C ASP A 664 -14.09 16.19 -32.13
N ALA A 665 -13.39 16.61 -31.09
CA ALA A 665 -12.92 17.98 -30.93
C ALA A 665 -11.93 18.41 -32.04
N SER A 666 -10.98 17.55 -32.40
CA SER A 666 -10.08 17.79 -33.53
C SER A 666 -10.84 17.90 -34.85
N SER A 667 -11.91 17.11 -35.03
CA SER A 667 -12.77 17.16 -36.23
C SER A 667 -13.58 18.45 -36.33
N ARG A 668 -13.87 19.11 -35.20
CA ARG A 668 -14.43 20.47 -35.14
C ARG A 668 -13.38 21.57 -35.34
N GLY A 669 -12.13 21.20 -35.63
CA GLY A 669 -11.04 22.13 -35.91
C GLY A 669 -10.33 22.66 -34.66
N ALA A 670 -10.35 21.96 -33.52
CA ALA A 670 -9.55 22.37 -32.37
C ALA A 670 -8.08 21.89 -32.51
N ASP A 671 -7.12 22.70 -32.04
CA ASP A 671 -5.72 22.32 -31.88
C ASP A 671 -5.55 21.61 -30.52
N ILE A 672 -5.39 20.28 -30.54
CA ILE A 672 -5.30 19.44 -29.35
C ILE A 672 -3.97 18.70 -29.31
N ASP A 673 -3.31 18.74 -28.14
CA ASP A 673 -2.13 17.92 -27.86
C ASP A 673 -2.15 17.40 -26.42
N VAL A 674 -1.43 16.30 -26.18
CA VAL A 674 -1.34 15.63 -24.88
C VAL A 674 0.13 15.46 -24.49
N PHE A 675 0.54 16.11 -23.40
CA PHE A 675 1.86 15.96 -22.83
C PHE A 675 1.85 14.85 -21.77
N GLU A 676 2.65 13.81 -22.00
CA GLU A 676 2.83 12.72 -21.03
C GLU A 676 3.81 13.11 -19.92
N GLY A 677 3.41 12.90 -18.66
CA GLY A 677 4.26 13.11 -17.48
C GLY A 677 3.55 13.83 -16.33
N ASP A 678 4.27 14.03 -15.24
CA ASP A 678 3.77 14.85 -14.13
C ASP A 678 3.63 16.31 -14.60
N ALA A 679 2.39 16.83 -14.56
CA ALA A 679 2.07 18.12 -15.14
C ALA A 679 2.88 19.27 -14.54
N ARG A 680 3.16 19.24 -13.24
CA ARG A 680 3.97 20.28 -12.59
C ARG A 680 5.38 20.29 -13.14
N ILE A 681 5.99 19.12 -13.33
CA ILE A 681 7.32 19.01 -13.91
C ILE A 681 7.33 19.49 -15.37
N VAL A 682 6.33 19.11 -16.15
CA VAL A 682 6.23 19.52 -17.57
C VAL A 682 6.06 21.03 -17.68
N LEU A 683 5.16 21.64 -16.90
CA LEU A 683 4.94 23.08 -16.86
C LEU A 683 6.22 23.82 -16.38
N GLU A 684 6.84 23.36 -15.29
CA GLU A 684 8.12 23.91 -14.80
C GLU A 684 9.21 23.87 -15.90
N HIS A 685 9.28 22.78 -16.66
CA HIS A 685 10.22 22.63 -17.76
C HIS A 685 9.93 23.57 -18.93
N GLN A 686 8.65 23.73 -19.29
CA GLN A 686 8.21 24.65 -20.33
C GLN A 686 8.58 26.11 -19.99
N LEU A 687 8.35 26.55 -18.75
CA LEU A 687 8.77 27.88 -18.28
C LEU A 687 10.29 28.08 -18.38
N ARG A 688 11.07 27.08 -17.94
CA ARG A 688 12.54 27.13 -18.04
C ARG A 688 13.05 27.24 -19.47
N GLN A 689 12.26 26.78 -20.45
CA GLN A 689 12.56 26.90 -21.88
C GLN A 689 11.99 28.17 -22.53
N GLY A 690 11.27 29.00 -21.78
CA GLY A 690 10.56 30.18 -22.31
C GLY A 690 9.38 29.82 -23.20
N ASN A 691 8.69 28.72 -22.89
CA ASN A 691 7.50 28.22 -23.60
C ASN A 691 6.26 28.26 -22.69
N ASP A 692 5.97 29.42 -22.12
CA ASP A 692 4.70 29.66 -21.43
C ASP A 692 3.51 29.52 -22.40
N GLN A 693 2.38 29.06 -21.88
CA GLN A 693 1.29 28.54 -22.71
C GLN A 693 0.17 29.56 -22.95
N HIS A 694 0.08 30.60 -22.12
CA HIS A 694 -0.92 31.67 -22.19
C HIS A 694 -2.37 31.17 -22.15
N PHE A 695 -2.69 30.34 -21.16
CA PHE A 695 -4.04 29.79 -21.00
C PHE A 695 -5.04 30.86 -20.54
N ASP A 696 -6.25 30.82 -21.09
CA ASP A 696 -7.42 31.55 -20.59
C ASP A 696 -8.08 30.78 -19.43
N VAL A 697 -8.07 29.45 -19.50
CA VAL A 697 -8.51 28.58 -18.41
C VAL A 697 -7.49 27.47 -18.23
N LEU A 698 -7.00 27.29 -17.00
CA LEU A 698 -6.17 26.16 -16.60
C LEU A 698 -6.91 25.35 -15.54
N ALA A 699 -7.33 24.13 -15.89
CA ALA A 699 -8.03 23.23 -14.98
C ALA A 699 -7.04 22.25 -14.34
N ILE A 700 -7.11 22.10 -13.02
CA ILE A 700 -6.34 21.10 -12.26
C ILE A 700 -7.28 20.00 -11.79
N ASP A 701 -7.29 18.88 -12.51
CA ASP A 701 -8.07 17.66 -12.22
C ASP A 701 -7.16 16.41 -12.24
N ALA A 702 -6.14 16.41 -11.39
CA ALA A 702 -5.11 15.38 -11.38
C ALA A 702 -5.31 14.29 -10.31
N PHE A 703 -6.50 14.19 -9.72
CA PHE A 703 -6.74 13.25 -8.63
C PHE A 703 -6.70 11.81 -9.18
N SER A 704 -5.92 10.95 -8.54
CA SER A 704 -5.91 9.50 -8.83
C SER A 704 -6.65 8.79 -7.72
N SER A 705 -7.87 8.35 -7.96
CA SER A 705 -8.78 7.99 -6.85
C SER A 705 -9.02 9.19 -5.90
N ASP A 706 -9.29 8.95 -4.62
CA ASP A 706 -9.33 9.97 -3.56
C ASP A 706 -7.92 10.43 -3.09
N ALA A 707 -6.83 10.09 -3.81
CA ALA A 707 -5.48 10.49 -3.45
C ALA A 707 -5.22 11.96 -3.82
N ILE A 708 -4.69 12.73 -2.86
CA ILE A 708 -4.45 14.16 -3.00
C ILE A 708 -3.03 14.38 -3.51
N PRO A 709 -2.85 14.92 -4.72
CA PRO A 709 -1.53 15.29 -5.22
C PRO A 709 -1.11 16.60 -4.54
N ILE A 710 -0.64 16.52 -3.29
CA ILE A 710 -0.24 17.68 -2.48
C ILE A 710 0.69 18.61 -3.27
N HIS A 711 1.60 18.04 -4.06
CA HIS A 711 2.55 18.80 -4.85
C HIS A 711 1.93 19.64 -5.96
N LEU A 712 0.67 19.43 -6.31
CA LEU A 712 -0.09 20.26 -7.24
C LEU A 712 -0.90 21.36 -6.54
N LEU A 713 -0.90 21.36 -5.20
CA LEU A 713 -1.60 22.31 -4.32
C LEU A 713 -0.63 22.94 -3.30
N THR A 714 0.55 23.37 -3.76
CA THR A 714 1.50 24.16 -2.98
C THR A 714 1.58 25.59 -3.50
N LEU A 715 2.08 26.52 -2.69
CA LEU A 715 2.33 27.90 -3.13
C LEU A 715 3.16 27.93 -4.43
N GLU A 716 4.21 27.12 -4.49
CA GLU A 716 5.09 27.03 -5.65
C GLU A 716 4.39 26.46 -6.89
N SER A 717 3.49 25.49 -6.73
CA SER A 717 2.74 24.95 -7.88
C SER A 717 1.73 25.97 -8.40
N ILE A 718 1.03 26.69 -7.51
CA ILE A 718 0.11 27.76 -7.92
C ILE A 718 0.88 28.84 -8.69
N GLN A 719 2.04 29.27 -8.21
CA GLN A 719 2.87 30.27 -8.91
C GLN A 719 3.24 29.83 -10.34
N ILE A 720 3.65 28.56 -10.52
CA ILE A 720 3.91 27.99 -11.85
C ILE A 720 2.66 28.08 -12.74
N TYR A 721 1.48 27.75 -12.21
CA TYR A 721 0.23 27.82 -12.97
C TYR A 721 -0.11 29.25 -13.40
N LEU A 722 0.12 30.24 -12.53
CA LEU A 722 -0.12 31.64 -12.85
C LEU A 722 0.81 32.16 -13.96
N GLU A 723 2.06 31.70 -14.01
CA GLU A 723 2.98 32.05 -15.11
C GLU A 723 2.53 31.49 -16.46
N HIS A 724 1.72 30.42 -16.48
CA HIS A 724 1.12 29.88 -17.70
C HIS A 724 -0.23 30.50 -18.07
N LEU A 725 -0.81 31.36 -17.22
CA LEU A 725 -2.11 32.00 -17.46
C LEU A 725 -1.95 33.39 -18.08
N ASN A 726 -2.94 33.79 -18.87
CA ASN A 726 -3.11 35.20 -19.24
C ASN A 726 -3.49 36.05 -18.03
N GLU A 727 -3.29 37.38 -18.10
CA GLU A 727 -3.68 38.30 -17.02
C GLU A 727 -5.18 38.22 -16.67
N ASP A 728 -6.02 37.93 -17.67
CA ASP A 728 -7.47 37.73 -17.53
C ASP A 728 -7.87 36.26 -17.33
N GLY A 729 -6.90 35.36 -17.18
CA GLY A 729 -7.12 33.92 -17.09
C GLY A 729 -7.74 33.45 -15.78
N ILE A 730 -8.20 32.19 -15.79
CA ILE A 730 -8.86 31.53 -14.66
C ILE A 730 -8.12 30.22 -14.36
N LEU A 731 -7.63 30.09 -13.12
CA LEU A 731 -7.20 28.81 -12.57
C LEU A 731 -8.43 28.11 -11.94
N ALA A 732 -8.77 26.92 -12.43
CA ALA A 732 -9.88 26.12 -11.91
C ALA A 732 -9.34 24.90 -11.16
N LEU A 733 -9.58 24.83 -9.85
CA LEU A 733 -9.12 23.73 -9.01
C LEU A 733 -10.30 22.84 -8.63
N HIS A 734 -10.24 21.58 -9.02
CA HIS A 734 -11.20 20.58 -8.53
C HIS A 734 -10.86 20.27 -7.07
N VAL A 735 -11.82 20.36 -6.15
CA VAL A 735 -11.57 20.13 -4.71
C VAL A 735 -12.48 19.08 -4.08
N THR A 736 -13.40 18.50 -4.86
CA THR A 736 -14.26 17.39 -4.43
C THR A 736 -13.41 16.25 -3.87
N ASN A 737 -13.57 15.95 -2.58
CA ASN A 737 -12.91 14.81 -1.96
C ASN A 737 -13.76 14.24 -0.82
N ARG A 738 -13.82 12.90 -0.72
CA ARG A 738 -14.64 12.22 0.30
C ARG A 738 -14.08 12.34 1.72
N TYR A 739 -12.78 12.58 1.87
CA TYR A 739 -12.06 12.39 3.14
C TYR A 739 -11.37 13.64 3.66
N VAL A 740 -11.14 14.63 2.80
CA VAL A 740 -10.31 15.78 3.10
C VAL A 740 -10.95 17.06 2.60
N ASP A 741 -11.01 18.05 3.47
CA ASP A 741 -11.44 19.40 3.12
C ASP A 741 -10.27 20.21 2.55
N LEU A 742 -10.26 20.41 1.24
CA LEU A 742 -9.24 21.20 0.56
C LEU A 742 -9.63 22.68 0.45
N VAL A 743 -10.88 23.04 0.74
CA VAL A 743 -11.40 24.40 0.53
C VAL A 743 -10.63 25.44 1.39
N PRO A 744 -10.35 25.21 2.69
CA PRO A 744 -9.54 26.14 3.49
C PRO A 744 -8.09 26.26 3.01
N ILE A 745 -7.52 25.19 2.44
CA ILE A 745 -6.14 25.21 1.92
C ILE A 745 -6.07 26.08 0.66
N VAL A 746 -7.01 25.90 -0.26
CA VAL A 746 -7.08 26.72 -1.46
C VAL A 746 -7.40 28.18 -1.13
N ALA A 747 -8.25 28.46 -0.14
CA ALA A 747 -8.47 29.83 0.35
C ALA A 747 -7.16 30.49 0.83
N ARG A 748 -6.32 29.74 1.56
CA ARG A 748 -5.01 30.23 2.01
C ARG A 748 -4.03 30.45 0.87
N LEU A 749 -4.04 29.57 -0.14
CA LEU A 749 -3.21 29.73 -1.33
C LEU A 749 -3.64 30.97 -2.13
N ALA A 750 -4.95 31.17 -2.31
CA ALA A 750 -5.52 32.35 -2.97
C ALA A 750 -5.04 33.65 -2.32
N GLU A 751 -5.14 33.73 -0.99
CA GLU A 751 -4.67 34.88 -0.20
C GLU A 751 -3.16 35.12 -0.38
N ALA A 752 -2.36 34.04 -0.40
CA ALA A 752 -0.91 34.12 -0.52
C ALA A 752 -0.44 34.61 -1.90
N VAL A 753 -1.16 34.28 -2.97
CA VAL A 753 -0.88 34.78 -4.33
C VAL A 753 -1.67 36.04 -4.69
N GLY A 754 -2.56 36.50 -3.80
CA GLY A 754 -3.34 37.72 -3.95
C GLY A 754 -4.52 37.62 -4.93
N MET A 755 -4.97 36.42 -5.30
CA MET A 755 -6.08 36.24 -6.25
C MET A 755 -7.44 36.12 -5.57
N GLU A 756 -8.51 36.47 -6.30
CA GLU A 756 -9.87 36.27 -5.81
C GLU A 756 -10.30 34.81 -6.04
N ALA A 757 -10.90 34.22 -5.00
CA ALA A 757 -11.38 32.85 -5.01
C ALA A 757 -12.92 32.81 -4.99
N ILE A 758 -13.50 32.00 -5.89
CA ILE A 758 -14.93 31.73 -5.99
C ILE A 758 -15.13 30.25 -5.73
N TYR A 759 -15.99 29.89 -4.77
CA TYR A 759 -16.29 28.49 -4.46
C TYR A 759 -17.62 28.10 -5.11
N ILE A 760 -17.58 27.16 -6.05
CA ILE A 760 -18.75 26.70 -6.80
C ILE A 760 -19.04 25.25 -6.43
N GLU A 761 -20.23 25.03 -5.85
CA GLU A 761 -20.76 23.70 -5.55
C GLU A 761 -22.00 23.44 -6.41
N ASN A 762 -22.04 22.34 -7.16
CA ASN A 762 -23.21 21.96 -7.94
C ASN A 762 -23.87 20.69 -7.42
N TYR A 763 -25.19 20.60 -7.60
CA TYR A 763 -25.95 19.38 -7.40
C TYR A 763 -25.89 18.45 -8.62
N ALA A 764 -26.03 17.15 -8.37
CA ALA A 764 -26.08 16.14 -9.44
C ALA A 764 -27.30 16.35 -10.35
N ASN A 765 -27.09 16.16 -11.65
CA ASN A 765 -28.13 16.25 -12.68
C ASN A 765 -28.20 14.94 -13.47
N THR A 766 -29.22 14.14 -13.19
CA THR A 766 -29.40 12.83 -13.82
C THR A 766 -29.75 12.92 -15.31
N ILE A 767 -30.30 14.03 -15.79
CA ILE A 767 -30.68 14.22 -17.20
C ILE A 767 -29.43 14.45 -18.05
N ARG A 768 -28.49 15.28 -17.55
CA ARG A 768 -27.23 15.58 -18.24
C ARG A 768 -26.06 14.68 -17.79
N PHE A 769 -26.33 13.72 -16.91
CA PHE A 769 -25.34 12.81 -16.33
C PHE A 769 -24.19 13.54 -15.62
N VAL A 770 -24.52 14.63 -14.92
CA VAL A 770 -23.56 15.45 -14.17
C VAL A 770 -23.57 15.02 -12.71
N ASP A 771 -22.39 14.79 -12.15
CA ASP A 771 -22.22 14.44 -10.73
C ASP A 771 -22.16 15.73 -9.88
N SER A 772 -22.38 15.64 -8.56
CA SER A 772 -22.15 16.77 -7.66
C SER A 772 -20.66 17.01 -7.49
N THR A 773 -20.22 18.27 -7.55
CA THR A 773 -18.81 18.63 -7.49
C THR A 773 -18.59 19.95 -6.77
N GLU A 774 -17.36 20.09 -6.27
CA GLU A 774 -16.83 21.26 -5.60
C GLU A 774 -15.61 21.74 -6.39
N TRP A 775 -15.68 22.97 -6.88
CA TRP A 775 -14.59 23.62 -7.62
C TRP A 775 -14.28 25.00 -7.03
N ILE A 776 -13.02 25.39 -7.06
CA ILE A 776 -12.62 26.75 -6.71
C ILE A 776 -11.99 27.41 -7.94
N LEU A 777 -12.53 28.56 -8.31
CA LEU A 777 -12.01 29.39 -9.39
C LEU A 777 -11.20 30.54 -8.82
N LEU A 778 -10.05 30.78 -9.44
CA LEU A 778 -9.00 31.65 -8.97
C LEU A 778 -8.65 32.62 -10.12
N THR A 779 -8.99 33.91 -9.97
CA THR A 779 -8.85 34.88 -11.08
C THR A 779 -8.78 36.34 -10.62
N HIS A 780 -8.30 37.21 -11.51
CA HIS A 780 -8.41 38.67 -11.42
C HIS A 780 -9.41 39.27 -12.42
N ASN A 781 -10.09 38.44 -13.21
CA ASN A 781 -10.95 38.89 -14.29
C ASN A 781 -12.27 39.48 -13.76
N ARG A 782 -12.31 40.82 -13.67
CA ARG A 782 -13.50 41.57 -13.20
C ARG A 782 -14.74 41.33 -14.06
N ALA A 783 -14.58 41.25 -15.39
CA ALA A 783 -15.72 41.02 -16.28
C ALA A 783 -16.33 39.62 -16.10
N PHE A 784 -15.51 38.61 -15.82
CA PHE A 784 -16.00 37.29 -15.43
C PHE A 784 -16.70 37.34 -14.06
N LEU A 785 -16.07 37.97 -13.07
CA LEU A 785 -16.62 38.10 -11.71
C LEU A 785 -17.95 38.87 -11.68
N GLU A 786 -18.18 39.82 -12.57
CA GLU A 786 -19.44 40.59 -12.63
C GLU A 786 -20.58 39.84 -13.36
N ASN A 787 -20.31 38.67 -13.95
CA ASN A 787 -21.32 37.88 -14.67
C ASN A 787 -22.24 37.14 -13.70
N GLU A 788 -23.55 37.40 -13.78
CA GLU A 788 -24.56 36.77 -12.91
C GLU A 788 -24.54 35.23 -12.98
N ALA A 789 -24.19 34.64 -14.13
CA ALA A 789 -24.11 33.20 -14.31
C ALA A 789 -23.04 32.54 -13.41
N VAL A 790 -22.03 33.29 -12.96
CA VAL A 790 -20.94 32.79 -12.11
C VAL A 790 -21.42 32.62 -10.66
N TYR A 791 -22.40 33.41 -10.20
CA TYR A 791 -22.87 33.39 -8.81
C TYR A 791 -24.09 32.50 -8.55
N VAL A 792 -24.63 31.82 -9.56
CA VAL A 792 -25.83 30.97 -9.43
C VAL A 792 -25.64 29.87 -8.37
N ASN A 793 -24.43 29.30 -8.30
CA ASN A 793 -24.06 28.18 -7.43
C ASN A 793 -22.85 28.53 -6.54
N ASN A 794 -22.66 29.82 -6.22
CA ASN A 794 -21.52 30.25 -5.43
C ASN A 794 -21.79 30.12 -3.92
N GLU A 795 -20.90 29.41 -3.25
CA GLU A 795 -20.88 29.21 -1.81
C GLU A 795 -19.88 30.16 -1.14
N PRO A 796 -20.07 30.52 0.14
CA PRO A 796 -19.15 31.41 0.84
C PRO A 796 -17.81 30.71 1.11
N MET A 797 -16.71 31.40 0.81
CA MET A 797 -15.37 30.88 1.12
C MET A 797 -15.16 30.76 2.64
N PRO A 798 -14.70 29.61 3.17
CA PRO A 798 -14.38 29.47 4.58
C PRO A 798 -13.14 30.27 4.98
N ALA A 799 -12.86 30.31 6.29
CA ALA A 799 -11.64 30.92 6.80
C ALA A 799 -10.38 30.20 6.26
N PRO A 800 -9.34 30.92 5.83
CA PRO A 800 -8.14 30.30 5.27
C PRO A 800 -7.37 29.42 6.27
N GLY A 801 -7.05 28.19 5.86
CA GLY A 801 -6.34 27.17 6.63
C GLY A 801 -4.81 27.36 6.66
N SER A 802 -4.06 26.26 6.76
CA SER A 802 -2.60 26.27 6.72
C SER A 802 -2.07 26.45 5.30
N LEU A 803 -0.92 27.12 5.17
CA LEU A 803 -0.27 27.34 3.88
C LEU A 803 0.56 26.10 3.53
N TRP A 804 0.21 25.44 2.43
CA TRP A 804 1.02 24.35 1.89
C TRP A 804 2.11 24.89 0.97
N THR A 805 3.32 24.38 1.17
CA THR A 805 4.53 24.65 0.41
C THR A 805 5.22 23.33 0.09
N ASP A 806 6.19 23.34 -0.81
CA ASP A 806 6.99 22.15 -1.11
C ASP A 806 7.73 21.60 0.13
N ASP A 807 8.16 22.48 1.04
CA ASP A 807 8.88 22.09 2.26
C ASP A 807 7.93 21.74 3.42
N PHE A 808 6.67 22.19 3.38
CA PHE A 808 5.70 21.97 4.44
C PHE A 808 4.27 21.74 3.94
N SER A 809 3.72 20.59 4.29
CA SER A 809 2.32 20.22 4.08
C SER A 809 1.87 19.25 5.18
N SER A 810 0.65 19.39 5.66
CA SER A 810 0.08 18.49 6.68
C SER A 810 -1.36 18.16 6.33
N LEU A 811 -1.64 16.87 6.10
CA LEU A 811 -3.00 16.40 5.88
C LEU A 811 -3.78 16.23 7.18
N PHE A 812 -3.12 16.24 8.34
CA PHE A 812 -3.78 16.00 9.61
C PHE A 812 -4.86 17.06 9.91
N GLU A 813 -4.64 18.30 9.47
CA GLU A 813 -5.56 19.42 9.67
C GLU A 813 -6.76 19.41 8.72
N THR A 814 -6.67 18.64 7.63
CA THR A 814 -7.66 18.67 6.55
C THR A 814 -8.58 17.45 6.56
N ILE A 815 -8.27 16.40 7.35
CA ILE A 815 -9.10 15.20 7.43
C ILE A 815 -10.47 15.53 8.05
N GLN A 816 -11.54 15.29 7.28
CA GLN A 816 -12.89 15.29 7.80
C GLN A 816 -13.24 13.88 8.29
N LEU A 817 -13.23 13.67 9.61
CA LEU A 817 -13.88 12.49 10.19
C LEU A 817 -15.39 12.76 10.23
N GLN A 818 -16.07 12.57 9.09
CA GLN A 818 -17.53 12.52 9.09
C GLN A 818 -17.96 11.23 9.82
N PHE A 819 -18.62 11.41 10.97
CA PHE A 819 -19.10 10.35 11.86
C PHE A 819 -20.52 9.88 11.52
#